data_AF-A0A357TGW3-F1
#
_entry.id   AF-A0A357TGW3-F1
#
_cell.length_a   1.000
_cell.length_b   1.000
_cell.length_c   1.000
_cell.angle_alpha   90.00
_cell.angle_beta   90.00
_cell.angle_gamma   90.00
#
_symmetry.space_group_name_H-M   'P 1'
#
loop_
_entity.id
_entity.type
_entity.pdbx_description
1 polymer ?
#
loop_
_entity_poly.entity_id
_entity_poly.type
_entity_poly.pdbx_seq_one_letter_code
_entity_poly.pdbx_strand_id
1 'polypeptide(L)'
;MFAFFLNQGANLRRHGLLLLGLSLGQANGWAAADTIGVFPAEIQLPVNDQQRLLVHQRLAGGMVRDLSREASFSSDNPTVITVEDGILRAASEGLAKVRVEVGARVLNVDVAVVPAARDARLSFVGDVLPVFAKAGCAGGSCHAKPQGQNGFSLSVFSFDPKSDYREVVKDQRGRRVFPALPSESLLLKKPTLAVEHEGGKRLEVGSPFYRIIHDWIAEGMLYQRPDETKLVGIEVFPDEWSYEKEARQQLVVTARYENGLRRDVTHLADFASNEKELAEVGEDGLVQVGSLNGEGVVVVRYMGEVALTRITVPTSRQFGDAVYAGLPVSNFIDEKAHGRFQKLGILPSDLCSDSEFIRRAFIDVLGVLPEPAEVRRFLADEDAAKRGRLIERLLDDPRYADTWANRWGDLFRPNIARVGLKSAYTIDNWIRECFAENKPYDRMVREILTAKGSTHRVGPAVIYRTRREPATLTTLFSQVFLGVRLECARCHHHPNEKWSQTDFYQFAAFFAEMKRKGTGISPPISAGTEYFYHAPGGTVNHPVSNAVMKATPLGGGQLETPNGVDPRSTLADWMLTPENPYFAKAMANRVWGQFFGRGIVHPVDDFRASNPPSNPEMLEALADDFAAHKFDLKHLMRRIMQSRLYQLSSVPNETNVQDIQNFSRFYRRRLRAENLEDIVNQITGVTSEYSNLRLDARKVELWTTIMSSPMLESFGLPNSSENCPCERDNRPSMVQALHLMNSDKLQTQLADKQGRAAALGQADRSAGEIVDEVYLSIYSRWPSAGERAIAVEAIETAEAKRQQAVEDLMWALINSAEFVFNH
;
A
#
# COMPACT_ATOMS: atom_id res chain seq x y z
N MET A 1 23.03 -28.36 11.38
CA MET A 1 23.40 -29.61 12.08
C MET A 1 24.03 -29.20 13.40
N PHE A 2 23.54 -29.78 14.49
CA PHE A 2 23.99 -29.66 15.89
C PHE A 2 23.53 -28.46 16.75
N ALA A 3 22.64 -28.85 17.67
CA ALA A 3 22.22 -28.19 18.89
C ALA A 3 23.12 -28.62 20.08
N PHE A 4 22.82 -28.03 21.26
CA PHE A 4 23.23 -28.37 22.63
C PHE A 4 24.56 -27.79 23.16
N PHE A 5 24.49 -26.90 24.16
CA PHE A 5 24.52 -27.32 25.57
C PHE A 5 24.03 -26.23 26.56
N LEU A 6 23.41 -26.72 27.63
CA LEU A 6 22.85 -26.01 28.79
C LEU A 6 23.87 -25.96 29.95
N ASN A 7 23.84 -24.84 30.68
CA ASN A 7 23.75 -24.72 32.16
C ASN A 7 24.85 -25.30 33.07
N GLN A 8 25.46 -24.45 33.92
CA GLN A 8 25.68 -24.68 35.37
C GLN A 8 26.00 -23.35 36.07
N GLY A 9 25.49 -23.17 37.30
CA GLY A 9 25.67 -21.97 38.12
C GLY A 9 26.32 -22.21 39.49
N ALA A 10 26.29 -21.14 40.29
CA ALA A 10 26.64 -20.99 41.73
C ALA A 10 28.15 -20.77 42.03
N ASN A 11 28.63 -19.91 42.95
CA ASN A 11 28.02 -19.33 44.17
C ASN A 11 28.89 -18.19 44.80
N LEU A 12 28.21 -17.20 45.43
CA LEU A 12 28.50 -16.47 46.70
C LEU A 12 29.75 -15.57 46.96
N ARG A 13 29.50 -14.28 47.26
CA ARG A 13 29.64 -13.62 48.60
C ARG A 13 29.21 -12.13 48.55
N ARG A 14 28.02 -11.79 49.09
CA ARG A 14 27.74 -11.06 50.36
C ARG A 14 28.51 -9.73 50.55
N HIS A 15 27.77 -8.61 50.58
CA HIS A 15 27.75 -7.59 51.66
C HIS A 15 26.32 -7.00 51.69
N GLY A 16 25.70 -6.99 52.88
CA GLY A 16 24.34 -6.51 53.08
C GLY A 16 24.32 -5.17 53.80
N LEU A 17 23.29 -4.38 53.54
CA LEU A 17 22.78 -3.40 54.49
C LEU A 17 21.26 -3.33 54.39
N LEU A 18 20.66 -3.48 55.57
CA LEU A 18 19.26 -3.36 55.97
C LEU A 18 18.45 -2.25 55.27
N LEU A 19 17.19 -2.57 54.93
CA LEU A 19 16.05 -1.68 55.18
C LEU A 19 14.79 -2.52 55.43
N LEU A 20 14.13 -2.20 56.54
CA LEU A 20 12.98 -2.87 57.12
C LEU A 20 11.75 -2.85 56.19
N GLY A 21 11.00 -3.95 56.25
CA GLY A 21 9.73 -4.12 55.55
C GLY A 21 8.59 -3.25 56.09
N LEU A 22 7.73 -2.87 55.16
CA LEU A 22 6.31 -2.62 55.38
C LEU A 22 5.56 -3.41 54.32
N SER A 23 4.84 -4.43 54.78
CA SER A 23 3.84 -5.16 54.02
C SER A 23 2.72 -4.20 53.59
N LEU A 24 2.59 -3.95 52.30
CA LEU A 24 1.39 -3.36 51.71
C LEU A 24 0.83 -4.37 50.72
N GLY A 25 -0.38 -4.83 51.04
CA GLY A 25 -1.11 -5.86 50.33
C GLY A 25 -1.29 -5.52 48.86
N GLN A 26 -1.30 -6.60 48.06
CA GLN A 26 -1.85 -6.60 46.72
C GLN A 26 -3.31 -6.14 46.79
N ALA A 27 -3.54 -4.87 46.44
CA ALA A 27 -4.83 -4.44 45.97
C ALA A 27 -4.78 -4.52 44.44
N ASN A 28 -5.25 -5.66 43.91
CA ASN A 28 -5.70 -5.78 42.53
C ASN A 28 -6.81 -4.74 42.31
N GLY A 29 -6.44 -3.58 41.80
CA GLY A 29 -7.37 -2.63 41.23
C GLY A 29 -6.96 -2.45 39.78
N TRP A 30 -7.67 -3.11 38.88
CA TRP A 30 -8.09 -2.67 37.55
C TRP A 30 -8.62 -3.90 36.80
N ALA A 31 -9.81 -4.37 37.20
CA ALA A 31 -10.65 -5.17 36.33
C ALA A 31 -11.76 -4.22 35.85
N ALA A 32 -11.58 -3.64 34.66
CA ALA A 32 -12.75 -3.19 33.91
C ALA A 32 -13.65 -4.41 33.77
N ALA A 33 -14.90 -4.32 34.22
CA ALA A 33 -15.80 -5.48 34.25
C ALA A 33 -15.92 -6.08 32.85
N ASP A 34 -15.72 -7.39 32.74
CA ASP A 34 -16.00 -8.15 31.52
C ASP A 34 -17.46 -7.94 31.13
N THR A 35 -17.71 -7.13 30.09
CA THR A 35 -19.06 -6.88 29.58
C THR A 35 -19.33 -7.81 28.40
N ILE A 36 -20.36 -8.65 28.52
CA ILE A 36 -20.91 -9.44 27.41
C ILE A 36 -21.94 -8.58 26.68
N GLY A 37 -21.83 -8.51 25.35
CA GLY A 37 -22.74 -7.80 24.46
C GLY A 37 -23.31 -8.72 23.38
N VAL A 38 -24.46 -8.35 22.82
CA VAL A 38 -25.10 -9.00 21.69
C VAL A 38 -25.31 -7.99 20.56
N PHE A 39 -25.05 -8.41 19.33
CA PHE A 39 -25.29 -7.62 18.12
C PHE A 39 -26.11 -8.41 17.09
N PRO A 40 -27.06 -7.76 16.39
CA PRO A 40 -27.65 -6.46 16.73
C PRO A 40 -28.43 -6.49 18.05
N ALA A 41 -28.54 -5.35 18.72
CA ALA A 41 -29.26 -5.24 20.01
C ALA A 41 -30.79 -5.24 19.85
N GLU A 42 -31.28 -4.80 18.69
CA GLU A 42 -32.70 -4.77 18.32
C GLU A 42 -32.82 -5.21 16.86
N ILE A 43 -33.87 -5.96 16.53
CA ILE A 43 -34.07 -6.54 15.20
C ILE A 43 -35.44 -6.17 14.65
N GLN A 44 -35.44 -5.63 13.43
CA GLN A 44 -36.62 -5.51 12.59
C GLN A 44 -36.39 -6.31 11.31
N LEU A 45 -37.21 -7.33 11.06
CA LEU A 45 -36.97 -8.33 10.02
C LEU A 45 -38.24 -8.57 9.19
N PRO A 46 -38.21 -8.49 7.84
CA PRO A 46 -39.35 -8.89 7.03
C PRO A 46 -39.65 -10.40 7.14
N VAL A 47 -40.91 -10.78 6.95
CA VAL A 47 -41.28 -12.21 6.79
C VAL A 47 -40.44 -12.87 5.69
N ASN A 48 -40.00 -14.11 5.92
CA ASN A 48 -39.10 -14.91 5.07
C ASN A 48 -37.65 -14.42 4.97
N ASP A 49 -37.25 -13.41 5.75
CA ASP A 49 -35.86 -12.96 5.82
C ASP A 49 -35.13 -13.61 7.03
N GLN A 50 -33.81 -13.41 7.12
CA GLN A 50 -33.00 -13.94 8.22
C GLN A 50 -32.08 -12.89 8.83
N GLN A 51 -31.68 -13.10 10.09
CA GLN A 51 -30.74 -12.26 10.82
C GLN A 51 -29.82 -13.12 11.70
N ARG A 52 -28.51 -12.91 11.62
CA ARG A 52 -27.53 -13.52 12.52
C ARG A 52 -27.34 -12.68 13.78
N LEU A 53 -27.24 -13.35 14.93
CA LEU A 53 -26.81 -12.78 16.20
C LEU A 53 -25.33 -13.11 16.47
N LEU A 54 -24.62 -12.13 17.01
CA LEU A 54 -23.26 -12.27 17.52
C LEU A 54 -23.24 -11.97 19.01
N VAL A 55 -22.54 -12.81 19.77
CA VAL A 55 -22.29 -12.61 21.19
C VAL A 55 -20.80 -12.41 21.39
N HIS A 56 -20.41 -11.35 22.09
CA HIS A 56 -19.01 -11.02 22.32
C HIS A 56 -18.75 -10.59 23.76
N GLN A 57 -17.53 -10.79 24.22
CA GLN A 57 -17.04 -10.34 25.53
C GLN A 57 -15.84 -9.42 25.33
N ARG A 58 -15.88 -8.24 25.96
CA ARG A 58 -14.71 -7.36 26.06
C ARG A 58 -13.87 -7.79 27.26
N LEU A 59 -12.59 -8.04 27.00
CA LEU A 59 -11.59 -8.44 27.99
C LEU A 59 -10.76 -7.23 28.45
N ALA A 60 -9.96 -7.42 29.51
CA ALA A 60 -8.96 -6.44 29.94
C ALA A 60 -7.99 -6.09 28.78
N GLY A 61 -7.57 -4.83 28.70
CA GLY A 61 -6.71 -4.35 27.61
C GLY A 61 -7.41 -4.08 26.27
N GLY A 62 -8.75 -4.15 26.23
CA GLY A 62 -9.54 -3.80 25.04
C GLY A 62 -9.64 -4.92 23.99
N MET A 63 -9.14 -6.11 24.29
CA MET A 63 -9.32 -7.29 23.45
C MET A 63 -10.76 -7.80 23.50
N VAL A 64 -11.19 -8.50 22.45
CA VAL A 64 -12.54 -9.04 22.32
C VAL A 64 -12.50 -10.54 22.03
N ARG A 65 -13.44 -11.28 22.60
CA ARG A 65 -13.66 -12.71 22.32
C ARG A 65 -15.08 -12.92 21.80
N ASP A 66 -15.20 -13.66 20.69
CA ASP A 66 -16.47 -14.15 20.16
C ASP A 66 -16.96 -15.33 21.03
N LEU A 67 -18.15 -15.19 21.62
CA LEU A 67 -18.83 -16.20 22.42
C LEU A 67 -20.05 -16.79 21.72
N SER A 68 -20.30 -16.44 20.45
CA SER A 68 -21.51 -16.86 19.72
C SER A 68 -21.65 -18.38 19.64
N ARG A 69 -20.53 -19.11 19.62
CA ARG A 69 -20.48 -20.59 19.59
C ARG A 69 -20.60 -21.23 20.97
N GLU A 70 -20.45 -20.45 22.03
CA GLU A 70 -20.62 -20.86 23.43
C GLU A 70 -22.01 -20.48 23.96
N ALA A 71 -22.76 -19.68 23.19
CA ALA A 71 -24.09 -19.20 23.53
C ALA A 71 -25.19 -20.19 23.13
N SER A 72 -26.22 -20.29 23.96
CA SER A 72 -27.48 -20.95 23.61
C SER A 72 -28.58 -19.93 23.35
N PHE A 73 -29.36 -20.15 22.28
CA PHE A 73 -30.40 -19.26 21.80
C PHE A 73 -31.77 -19.92 21.90
N SER A 74 -32.78 -19.18 22.35
CA SER A 74 -34.18 -19.65 22.35
C SER A 74 -35.14 -18.50 22.06
N SER A 75 -36.25 -18.80 21.37
CA SER A 75 -37.33 -17.86 21.06
C SER A 75 -38.51 -18.10 22.00
N ASP A 76 -39.08 -17.03 22.57
CA ASP A 76 -40.31 -17.12 23.36
C ASP A 76 -41.56 -17.34 22.49
N ASN A 77 -41.46 -17.09 21.18
CA ASN A 77 -42.53 -17.27 20.20
C ASN A 77 -42.01 -17.91 18.90
N PRO A 78 -41.86 -19.25 18.86
CA PRO A 78 -41.38 -19.98 17.68
C PRO A 78 -42.26 -19.88 16.44
N THR A 79 -43.52 -19.43 16.58
CA THR A 79 -44.42 -19.23 15.44
C THR A 79 -44.11 -17.96 14.65
N VAL A 80 -43.49 -16.97 15.30
CA VAL A 80 -43.06 -15.69 14.71
C VAL A 80 -41.61 -15.79 14.25
N ILE A 81 -40.70 -16.23 15.13
CA ILE A 81 -39.27 -16.35 14.85
C ILE A 81 -38.72 -17.68 15.35
N THR A 82 -38.03 -18.41 14.49
CA THR A 82 -37.23 -19.57 14.88
C THR A 82 -35.77 -19.17 14.97
N VAL A 83 -35.00 -19.81 15.85
CA VAL A 83 -33.57 -19.57 16.01
C VAL A 83 -32.80 -20.89 16.01
N GLU A 84 -31.79 -20.96 15.16
CA GLU A 84 -30.91 -22.13 15.02
C GLU A 84 -29.47 -21.62 14.85
N ASP A 85 -28.55 -22.07 15.71
CA ASP A 85 -27.13 -21.66 15.70
C ASP A 85 -26.90 -20.14 15.61
N GLY A 86 -27.73 -19.37 16.31
CA GLY A 86 -27.68 -17.90 16.32
C GLY A 86 -28.23 -17.23 15.06
N ILE A 87 -28.83 -17.97 14.13
CA ILE A 87 -29.53 -17.45 12.95
C ILE A 87 -31.04 -17.46 13.21
N LEU A 88 -31.65 -16.27 13.18
CA LEU A 88 -33.07 -16.05 13.32
C LEU A 88 -33.73 -16.10 11.95
N ARG A 89 -34.84 -16.82 11.83
CA ARG A 89 -35.65 -16.90 10.59
C ARG A 89 -37.07 -16.43 10.86
N ALA A 90 -37.55 -15.44 10.11
CA ALA A 90 -38.90 -14.90 10.22
C ALA A 90 -39.92 -15.80 9.54
N ALA A 91 -40.90 -16.28 10.31
CA ALA A 91 -41.96 -17.17 9.83
C ALA A 91 -43.30 -16.45 9.65
N SER A 92 -43.69 -15.59 10.60
CA SER A 92 -44.94 -14.82 10.53
C SER A 92 -44.81 -13.47 11.24
N GLU A 93 -45.69 -12.52 10.89
CA GLU A 93 -45.71 -11.18 11.47
C GLU A 93 -45.96 -11.22 12.98
N GLY A 94 -45.25 -10.38 13.74
CA GLY A 94 -45.43 -10.30 15.19
C GLY A 94 -44.20 -9.81 15.93
N LEU A 95 -44.32 -9.78 17.26
CA LEU A 95 -43.22 -9.49 18.17
C LEU A 95 -42.78 -10.80 18.85
N ALA A 96 -41.48 -10.96 19.03
CA ALA A 96 -40.88 -12.06 19.76
C ALA A 96 -39.65 -11.57 20.54
N LYS A 97 -39.25 -12.29 21.58
CA LYS A 97 -37.98 -12.10 22.27
C LYS A 97 -37.10 -13.32 22.11
N VAL A 98 -35.85 -13.07 21.73
CA VAL A 98 -34.82 -14.10 21.67
C VAL A 98 -33.95 -13.99 22.92
N ARG A 99 -33.97 -15.06 23.72
CA ARG A 99 -33.14 -15.23 24.91
C ARG A 99 -31.79 -15.83 24.50
N VAL A 100 -30.72 -15.16 24.90
CA VAL A 100 -29.32 -15.53 24.67
C VAL A 100 -28.66 -15.84 26.01
N GLU A 101 -28.20 -17.07 26.21
CA GLU A 101 -27.55 -17.50 27.45
C GLU A 101 -26.08 -17.86 27.21
N VAL A 102 -25.18 -17.31 28.03
CA VAL A 102 -23.73 -17.61 28.00
C VAL A 102 -23.25 -17.79 29.43
N GLY A 103 -22.89 -19.01 29.80
CA GLY A 103 -22.58 -19.35 31.19
C GLY A 103 -23.74 -18.98 32.13
N ALA A 104 -23.49 -18.09 33.10
CA ALA A 104 -24.52 -17.61 34.03
C ALA A 104 -25.23 -16.31 33.59
N ARG A 105 -24.88 -15.75 32.43
CA ARG A 105 -25.43 -14.49 31.93
C ARG A 105 -26.56 -14.76 30.94
N VAL A 106 -27.63 -13.98 31.05
CA VAL A 106 -28.79 -14.02 30.15
C VAL A 106 -29.02 -12.63 29.59
N LEU A 107 -29.14 -12.54 28.27
CA LEU A 107 -29.46 -11.34 27.51
C LEU A 107 -30.74 -11.60 26.72
N ASN A 108 -31.55 -10.58 26.49
CA ASN A 108 -32.77 -10.69 25.67
C ASN A 108 -32.66 -9.70 24.51
N VAL A 109 -33.00 -10.14 23.31
CA VAL A 109 -33.07 -9.34 22.10
C VAL A 109 -34.53 -9.23 21.67
N ASP A 110 -35.03 -8.01 21.52
CA ASP A 110 -36.37 -7.76 21.02
C ASP A 110 -36.38 -7.85 19.48
N VAL A 111 -37.33 -8.62 18.94
CA VAL A 111 -37.46 -8.91 17.51
C VAL A 111 -38.86 -8.53 17.03
N ALA A 112 -38.93 -7.67 16.01
CA ALA A 112 -40.16 -7.30 15.33
C ALA A 112 -40.16 -7.84 13.90
N VAL A 113 -41.07 -8.77 13.61
CA VAL A 113 -41.28 -9.29 12.25
C VAL A 113 -42.35 -8.45 11.56
N VAL A 114 -41.98 -7.82 10.44
CA VAL A 114 -42.84 -6.92 9.66
C VAL A 114 -43.34 -7.57 8.37
N PRO A 115 -44.47 -7.11 7.80
CA PRO A 115 -44.99 -7.63 6.55
C PRO A 115 -43.96 -7.64 5.42
N ALA A 116 -43.99 -8.66 4.57
CA ALA A 116 -43.21 -8.70 3.34
C ALA A 116 -43.68 -7.63 2.33
N ALA A 117 -42.87 -7.37 1.30
CA ALA A 117 -43.23 -6.43 0.23
C ALA A 117 -44.53 -6.88 -0.47
N ARG A 118 -45.30 -5.91 -1.02
CA ARG A 118 -46.60 -6.18 -1.67
C ARG A 118 -46.47 -7.11 -2.88
N ASP A 119 -45.35 -7.05 -3.59
CA ASP A 119 -44.99 -7.97 -4.67
C ASP A 119 -43.92 -8.96 -4.16
N ALA A 120 -44.35 -10.20 -3.91
CA ALA A 120 -43.48 -11.25 -3.36
C ALA A 120 -42.65 -11.97 -4.44
N ARG A 121 -42.77 -11.60 -5.72
CA ARG A 121 -42.02 -12.22 -6.80
C ARG A 121 -40.53 -11.95 -6.69
N LEU A 122 -39.73 -12.93 -7.10
CA LEU A 122 -38.28 -12.81 -7.17
C LEU A 122 -37.88 -11.94 -8.35
N SER A 123 -36.86 -11.12 -8.14
CA SER A 123 -36.26 -10.23 -9.13
C SER A 123 -34.88 -10.73 -9.56
N PHE A 124 -34.47 -10.37 -10.78
CA PHE A 124 -33.12 -10.64 -11.22
C PHE A 124 -32.11 -9.83 -10.39
N VAL A 125 -32.36 -8.53 -10.21
CA VAL A 125 -31.44 -7.61 -9.55
C VAL A 125 -31.30 -7.89 -8.05
N GLY A 126 -32.41 -8.06 -7.33
CA GLY A 126 -32.42 -8.18 -5.87
C GLY A 126 -32.17 -9.58 -5.33
N ASP A 127 -32.49 -10.63 -6.10
CA ASP A 127 -32.54 -12.01 -5.57
C ASP A 127 -31.60 -12.97 -6.33
N VAL A 128 -31.65 -12.97 -7.67
CA VAL A 128 -30.86 -13.93 -8.49
C VAL A 128 -29.40 -13.50 -8.66
N LEU A 129 -29.17 -12.22 -8.92
CA LEU A 129 -27.84 -11.71 -9.17
C LEU A 129 -26.89 -11.84 -7.95
N PRO A 130 -27.34 -11.61 -6.69
CA PRO A 130 -26.55 -11.94 -5.51
C PRO A 130 -26.15 -13.41 -5.43
N VAL A 131 -27.04 -14.33 -5.82
CA VAL A 131 -26.75 -15.76 -5.85
C VAL A 131 -25.68 -16.08 -6.90
N PHE A 132 -25.72 -15.46 -8.08
CA PHE A 132 -24.68 -15.64 -9.10
C PHE A 132 -23.31 -15.12 -8.66
N ALA A 133 -23.30 -14.00 -7.94
CA ALA A 133 -22.08 -13.46 -7.35
C ALA A 133 -21.52 -14.45 -6.31
N LYS A 134 -22.34 -14.88 -5.35
CA LYS A 134 -21.92 -15.79 -4.26
C LYS A 134 -21.52 -17.19 -4.75
N ALA A 135 -22.23 -17.73 -5.74
CA ALA A 135 -21.88 -19.02 -6.35
C ALA A 135 -20.63 -18.95 -7.25
N GLY A 136 -20.02 -17.77 -7.42
CA GLY A 136 -18.81 -17.55 -8.22
C GLY A 136 -19.05 -17.55 -9.74
N CYS A 137 -20.30 -17.55 -10.20
CA CYS A 137 -20.63 -17.52 -11.63
C CYS A 137 -20.14 -16.23 -12.30
N ALA A 138 -20.26 -15.09 -11.61
CA ALA A 138 -19.80 -13.77 -12.04
C ALA A 138 -18.33 -13.47 -11.64
N GLY A 139 -17.54 -14.50 -11.30
CA GLY A 139 -16.12 -14.36 -10.99
C GLY A 139 -15.24 -14.28 -12.25
N GLY A 140 -14.09 -13.61 -12.15
CA GLY A 140 -13.14 -13.42 -13.26
C GLY A 140 -12.54 -14.71 -13.82
N SER A 141 -12.59 -15.82 -13.07
CA SER A 141 -12.18 -17.16 -13.54
C SER A 141 -13.29 -17.91 -14.29
N CYS A 142 -14.53 -17.43 -14.26
CA CYS A 142 -15.71 -18.04 -14.86
C CYS A 142 -16.30 -17.18 -15.99
N HIS A 143 -17.55 -16.72 -15.86
CA HIS A 143 -18.26 -16.00 -16.94
C HIS A 143 -17.93 -14.51 -16.99
N ALA A 144 -17.21 -13.96 -16.01
CA ALA A 144 -16.79 -12.57 -16.02
C ALA A 144 -15.38 -12.33 -16.62
N LYS A 145 -14.94 -13.24 -17.51
CA LYS A 145 -13.75 -13.02 -18.33
C LYS A 145 -14.04 -11.95 -19.40
N PRO A 146 -13.02 -11.25 -19.93
CA PRO A 146 -13.20 -10.20 -20.94
C PRO A 146 -13.99 -10.61 -22.20
N GLN A 147 -14.04 -11.91 -22.54
CA GLN A 147 -14.81 -12.44 -23.68
C GLN A 147 -15.95 -13.37 -23.25
N GLY A 148 -16.25 -13.42 -21.95
CA GLY A 148 -17.06 -14.48 -21.34
C GLY A 148 -16.41 -15.86 -21.45
N GLN A 149 -17.20 -16.90 -21.20
CA GLN A 149 -16.79 -18.30 -21.37
C GLN A 149 -17.83 -19.02 -22.22
N ASN A 150 -17.40 -19.65 -23.32
CA ASN A 150 -18.24 -20.45 -24.22
C ASN A 150 -19.50 -19.69 -24.71
N GLY A 151 -19.33 -18.41 -25.04
CA GLY A 151 -20.39 -17.54 -25.52
C GLY A 151 -21.39 -17.10 -24.45
N PHE A 152 -21.09 -17.25 -23.16
CA PHE A 152 -21.86 -16.68 -22.06
C PHE A 152 -20.97 -15.74 -21.24
N SER A 153 -21.36 -14.47 -21.19
CA SER A 153 -20.63 -13.42 -20.49
C SER A 153 -21.47 -12.84 -19.36
N LEU A 154 -20.86 -12.63 -18.21
CA LEU A 154 -21.41 -11.86 -17.10
C LEU A 154 -20.47 -10.71 -16.77
N SER A 155 -20.98 -9.68 -16.13
CA SER A 155 -20.22 -8.55 -15.65
C SER A 155 -19.46 -8.93 -14.37
N VAL A 156 -18.24 -8.43 -14.20
CA VAL A 156 -17.39 -8.74 -13.03
C VAL A 156 -18.03 -8.16 -11.76
N PHE A 157 -18.26 -8.99 -10.74
CA PHE A 157 -18.96 -8.57 -9.51
C PHE A 157 -20.36 -7.99 -9.75
N SER A 158 -21.02 -8.41 -10.84
CA SER A 158 -22.42 -8.06 -11.10
C SER A 158 -22.67 -6.55 -11.31
N PHE A 159 -21.68 -5.83 -11.84
CA PHE A 159 -21.72 -4.37 -12.00
C PHE A 159 -22.66 -3.85 -13.09
N ASP A 160 -23.01 -4.66 -14.10
CA ASP A 160 -23.96 -4.31 -15.15
C ASP A 160 -25.14 -5.29 -15.18
N PRO A 161 -26.11 -5.14 -14.26
CA PRO A 161 -27.26 -6.04 -14.18
C PRO A 161 -28.09 -6.08 -15.47
N LYS A 162 -28.10 -5.02 -16.28
CA LYS A 162 -28.87 -4.96 -17.52
C LYS A 162 -28.25 -5.86 -18.59
N SER A 163 -26.93 -5.77 -18.76
CA SER A 163 -26.22 -6.66 -19.67
C SER A 163 -26.33 -8.10 -19.19
N ASP A 164 -26.10 -8.35 -17.89
CA ASP A 164 -26.20 -9.70 -17.30
C ASP A 164 -27.57 -10.34 -17.52
N TYR A 165 -28.64 -9.58 -17.27
CA TYR A 165 -30.01 -10.04 -17.53
C TYR A 165 -30.23 -10.37 -19.00
N ARG A 166 -29.73 -9.53 -19.91
CA ARG A 166 -29.84 -9.78 -21.35
C ARG A 166 -29.09 -11.06 -21.74
N GLU A 167 -27.90 -11.28 -21.22
CA GLU A 167 -27.09 -12.48 -21.48
C GLU A 167 -27.77 -13.77 -20.95
N VAL A 168 -28.42 -13.67 -19.79
CA VAL A 168 -29.14 -14.79 -19.18
C VAL A 168 -30.46 -15.08 -19.90
N VAL A 169 -31.28 -14.05 -20.14
CA VAL A 169 -32.69 -14.22 -20.56
C VAL A 169 -32.89 -14.10 -22.06
N LYS A 170 -32.15 -13.21 -22.74
CA LYS A 170 -32.43 -12.82 -24.14
C LYS A 170 -31.40 -13.35 -25.13
N ASP A 171 -30.14 -13.44 -24.74
CA ASP A 171 -29.05 -13.82 -25.63
C ASP A 171 -29.26 -15.22 -26.22
N GLN A 172 -28.81 -15.40 -27.47
CA GLN A 172 -28.99 -16.63 -28.25
C GLN A 172 -30.43 -17.19 -28.20
N ARG A 173 -31.41 -16.29 -28.31
CA ARG A 173 -32.86 -16.58 -28.31
C ARG A 173 -33.34 -17.23 -26.99
N GLY A 174 -32.73 -16.87 -25.86
CA GLY A 174 -33.15 -17.30 -24.53
C GLY A 174 -32.78 -18.74 -24.18
N ARG A 175 -31.79 -19.34 -24.88
CA ARG A 175 -31.41 -20.76 -24.70
C ARG A 175 -31.03 -21.19 -23.28
N ARG A 176 -30.77 -20.25 -22.36
CA ARG A 176 -30.25 -20.53 -21.02
C ARG A 176 -31.35 -20.75 -19.99
N VAL A 177 -32.55 -20.25 -20.26
CA VAL A 177 -33.72 -20.32 -19.38
C VAL A 177 -34.86 -21.04 -20.09
N PHE A 178 -35.55 -21.93 -19.40
CA PHE A 178 -36.70 -22.66 -19.93
C PHE A 178 -37.89 -22.56 -18.97
N PRO A 179 -38.72 -21.51 -19.10
CA PRO A 179 -39.78 -21.21 -18.12
C PRO A 179 -40.85 -22.31 -17.96
N ALA A 180 -41.13 -23.05 -19.03
CA ALA A 180 -42.12 -24.14 -19.00
C ALA A 180 -41.68 -25.33 -18.14
N LEU A 181 -40.37 -25.51 -17.96
CA LEU A 181 -39.79 -26.53 -17.09
C LEU A 181 -38.46 -26.00 -16.52
N PRO A 182 -38.51 -25.17 -15.46
CA PRO A 182 -37.34 -24.43 -14.98
C PRO A 182 -36.13 -25.29 -14.68
N SER A 183 -36.32 -26.48 -14.12
CA SER A 183 -35.27 -27.48 -13.82
C SER A 183 -34.45 -27.93 -15.05
N GLU A 184 -35.00 -27.81 -16.25
CA GLU A 184 -34.33 -28.13 -17.52
C GLU A 184 -33.53 -26.94 -18.09
N SER A 185 -33.58 -25.78 -17.46
CA SER A 185 -32.78 -24.61 -17.85
C SER A 185 -31.28 -24.91 -17.75
N LEU A 186 -30.52 -24.58 -18.81
CA LEU A 186 -29.06 -24.71 -18.77
C LEU A 186 -28.42 -23.93 -17.61
N LEU A 187 -29.07 -22.83 -17.20
CA LEU A 187 -28.70 -22.00 -16.06
C LEU A 187 -28.72 -22.75 -14.72
N LEU A 188 -29.52 -23.82 -14.59
CA LEU A 188 -29.54 -24.70 -13.42
C LEU A 188 -28.73 -25.98 -13.67
N LYS A 189 -28.84 -26.57 -14.87
CA LYS A 189 -28.22 -27.86 -15.18
C LYS A 189 -26.69 -27.83 -15.15
N LYS A 190 -26.06 -26.78 -15.66
CA LYS A 190 -24.60 -26.64 -15.66
C LYS A 190 -24.01 -26.50 -14.26
N PRO A 191 -24.44 -25.54 -13.41
CA PRO A 191 -23.85 -25.38 -12.08
C PRO A 191 -24.15 -26.54 -11.13
N THR A 192 -25.16 -27.36 -11.40
CA THR A 192 -25.47 -28.59 -10.62
C THR A 192 -24.78 -29.84 -11.15
N LEU A 193 -24.04 -29.73 -12.26
CA LEU A 193 -23.45 -30.85 -13.02
C LEU A 193 -24.46 -31.88 -13.56
N ALA A 194 -25.74 -31.51 -13.71
CA ALA A 194 -26.69 -32.30 -14.48
C ALA A 194 -26.34 -32.36 -15.98
N VAL A 195 -25.57 -31.37 -16.45
CA VAL A 195 -24.86 -31.36 -17.74
C VAL A 195 -23.42 -30.92 -17.49
N GLU A 196 -22.49 -31.41 -18.31
CA GLU A 196 -21.07 -31.08 -18.20
C GLU A 196 -20.82 -29.56 -18.18
N HIS A 197 -19.99 -29.14 -17.21
CA HIS A 197 -19.63 -27.76 -16.99
C HIS A 197 -18.16 -27.66 -16.57
N GLU A 198 -17.35 -27.05 -17.43
CA GLU A 198 -15.92 -26.80 -17.18
C GLU A 198 -15.67 -26.00 -15.88
N GLY A 199 -16.62 -25.13 -15.51
CA GLY A 199 -16.55 -24.35 -14.28
C GLY A 199 -16.79 -25.16 -13.00
N GLY A 200 -17.06 -26.47 -13.10
CA GLY A 200 -17.33 -27.37 -11.99
C GLY A 200 -18.72 -27.19 -11.37
N LYS A 201 -18.96 -27.91 -10.27
CA LYS A 201 -20.18 -27.79 -9.47
C LYS A 201 -20.17 -26.46 -8.71
N ARG A 202 -21.25 -25.70 -8.81
CA ARG A 202 -21.45 -24.38 -8.16
C ARG A 202 -22.72 -24.31 -7.33
N LEU A 203 -23.69 -25.20 -7.59
CA LEU A 203 -24.95 -25.26 -6.87
C LEU A 203 -25.29 -26.71 -6.51
N GLU A 204 -25.92 -26.89 -5.37
CA GLU A 204 -26.54 -28.15 -4.97
C GLU A 204 -28.03 -28.13 -5.35
N VAL A 205 -28.54 -29.24 -5.88
CA VAL A 205 -29.96 -29.38 -6.22
C VAL A 205 -30.80 -29.25 -4.94
N GLY A 206 -31.79 -28.36 -4.96
CA GLY A 206 -32.66 -28.10 -3.80
C GLY A 206 -32.04 -27.20 -2.73
N SER A 207 -30.82 -26.71 -2.91
CA SER A 207 -30.25 -25.67 -2.04
C SER A 207 -31.08 -24.37 -2.09
N PRO A 208 -30.99 -23.49 -1.07
CA PRO A 208 -31.64 -22.17 -1.13
C PRO A 208 -31.31 -21.39 -2.40
N PHE A 209 -30.04 -21.39 -2.82
CA PHE A 209 -29.58 -20.74 -4.05
C PHE A 209 -30.19 -21.34 -5.32
N TYR A 210 -30.30 -22.67 -5.37
CA TYR A 210 -30.99 -23.36 -6.48
C TYR A 210 -32.46 -22.95 -6.55
N ARG A 211 -33.16 -22.91 -5.41
CA ARG A 211 -34.58 -22.55 -5.33
C ARG A 211 -34.83 -21.11 -5.81
N ILE A 212 -34.01 -20.15 -5.40
CA ILE A 212 -34.13 -18.75 -5.85
C ILE A 212 -34.10 -18.65 -7.37
N ILE A 213 -33.12 -19.30 -8.02
CA ILE A 213 -33.00 -19.25 -9.48
C ILE A 213 -34.15 -20.01 -10.15
N HIS A 214 -34.51 -21.18 -9.61
CA HIS A 214 -35.60 -22.00 -10.13
C HIS A 214 -36.94 -21.27 -10.10
N ASP A 215 -37.30 -20.70 -8.96
CA ASP A 215 -38.59 -20.05 -8.73
C ASP A 215 -38.66 -18.75 -9.52
N TRP A 216 -37.57 -17.98 -9.62
CA TRP A 216 -37.49 -16.81 -10.49
C TRP A 216 -37.75 -17.15 -11.97
N ILE A 217 -37.22 -18.28 -12.46
CA ILE A 217 -37.51 -18.75 -13.83
C ILE A 217 -38.98 -19.12 -13.97
N ALA A 218 -39.55 -19.81 -12.98
CA ALA A 218 -40.96 -20.20 -12.96
C ALA A 218 -41.92 -19.00 -12.92
N GLU A 219 -41.54 -17.93 -12.22
CA GLU A 219 -42.30 -16.69 -12.07
C GLU A 219 -42.21 -15.75 -13.28
N GLY A 220 -41.47 -16.13 -14.32
CA GLY A 220 -41.38 -15.38 -15.57
C GLY A 220 -40.17 -14.45 -15.68
N MET A 221 -39.15 -14.65 -14.85
CA MET A 221 -37.84 -14.01 -14.93
C MET A 221 -37.90 -12.48 -14.85
N LEU A 222 -38.59 -11.94 -13.84
CA LEU A 222 -38.71 -10.49 -13.66
C LEU A 222 -37.32 -9.85 -13.53
N TYR A 223 -37.05 -8.77 -14.28
CA TYR A 223 -35.78 -8.05 -14.18
C TYR A 223 -35.66 -7.32 -12.83
N GLN A 224 -36.62 -6.48 -12.52
CA GLN A 224 -36.67 -5.65 -11.31
C GLN A 224 -38.12 -5.41 -10.92
N ARG A 225 -38.43 -5.36 -9.61
CA ARG A 225 -39.78 -4.98 -9.14
C ARG A 225 -40.02 -3.48 -9.30
N PRO A 226 -41.27 -3.02 -9.50
CA PRO A 226 -41.58 -1.59 -9.62
C PRO A 226 -41.19 -0.75 -8.39
N ASP A 227 -41.25 -1.34 -7.20
CA ASP A 227 -40.94 -0.76 -5.89
C ASP A 227 -39.62 -1.29 -5.29
N GLU A 228 -38.78 -1.91 -6.13
CA GLU A 228 -37.49 -2.44 -5.69
C GLU A 228 -36.56 -1.32 -5.22
N THR A 229 -36.27 -1.30 -3.94
CA THR A 229 -35.40 -0.28 -3.37
C THR A 229 -33.94 -0.52 -3.78
N LYS A 230 -33.26 0.56 -4.14
CA LYS A 230 -31.84 0.55 -4.51
C LYS A 230 -30.94 0.33 -3.29
N LEU A 231 -29.94 -0.54 -3.45
CA LEU A 231 -28.84 -0.70 -2.50
C LEU A 231 -28.02 0.60 -2.44
N VAL A 232 -27.74 1.08 -1.23
CA VAL A 232 -26.93 2.29 -0.99
C VAL A 232 -25.57 1.98 -0.36
N GLY A 233 -25.34 0.76 0.11
CA GLY A 233 -24.07 0.31 0.66
C GLY A 233 -24.20 -0.89 1.59
N ILE A 234 -23.06 -1.36 2.08
CA ILE A 234 -22.98 -2.40 3.11
C ILE A 234 -22.25 -1.91 4.37
N GLU A 235 -22.47 -2.61 5.46
CA GLU A 235 -21.80 -2.47 6.76
C GLU A 235 -21.32 -3.85 7.20
N VAL A 236 -20.15 -3.94 7.83
CA VAL A 236 -19.68 -5.16 8.48
C VAL A 236 -19.52 -4.90 9.97
N PHE A 237 -19.94 -5.88 10.78
CA PHE A 237 -19.73 -5.87 12.21
C PHE A 237 -19.00 -7.16 12.64
N PRO A 238 -17.99 -7.08 13.51
CA PRO A 238 -17.32 -5.84 13.94
C PRO A 238 -16.62 -5.12 12.79
N ASP A 239 -16.39 -3.81 12.95
CA ASP A 239 -15.67 -2.96 12.00
C ASP A 239 -14.16 -2.86 12.33
N GLU A 240 -13.80 -2.76 13.62
CA GLU A 240 -12.41 -2.78 14.08
C GLU A 240 -12.31 -3.29 15.52
N TRP A 241 -11.64 -4.44 15.74
CA TRP A 241 -11.36 -4.97 17.08
C TRP A 241 -9.97 -5.59 17.20
N SER A 242 -9.53 -5.76 18.45
CA SER A 242 -8.30 -6.47 18.83
C SER A 242 -8.59 -7.85 19.38
N TYR A 243 -7.78 -8.83 19.01
CA TYR A 243 -7.99 -10.23 19.36
C TYR A 243 -6.72 -10.88 19.92
N GLU A 244 -6.92 -11.89 20.76
CA GLU A 244 -5.85 -12.83 21.10
C GLU A 244 -5.50 -13.70 19.89
N LYS A 245 -4.29 -14.28 19.91
CA LYS A 245 -3.86 -15.25 18.90
C LYS A 245 -4.79 -16.44 18.89
N GLU A 246 -4.97 -17.04 17.72
CA GLU A 246 -5.82 -18.23 17.53
C GLU A 246 -7.32 -18.02 17.81
N ALA A 247 -7.74 -16.78 18.12
CA ALA A 247 -9.14 -16.42 18.30
C ALA A 247 -9.96 -16.63 17.02
N ARG A 248 -11.27 -16.85 17.22
CA ARG A 248 -12.25 -16.92 16.14
C ARG A 248 -13.21 -15.75 16.26
N GLN A 249 -13.61 -15.18 15.12
CA GLN A 249 -14.60 -14.11 15.08
C GLN A 249 -15.54 -14.28 13.88
N GLN A 250 -16.83 -14.39 14.14
CA GLN A 250 -17.85 -14.36 13.10
C GLN A 250 -18.16 -12.91 12.69
N LEU A 251 -18.19 -12.64 11.39
CA LEU A 251 -18.65 -11.35 10.84
C LEU A 251 -20.14 -11.39 10.53
N VAL A 252 -20.80 -10.23 10.63
CA VAL A 252 -22.16 -9.97 10.14
C VAL A 252 -22.12 -8.84 9.13
N VAL A 253 -22.70 -9.08 7.96
CA VAL A 253 -22.76 -8.10 6.86
C VAL A 253 -24.20 -7.62 6.70
N THR A 254 -24.41 -6.31 6.84
CA THR A 254 -25.73 -5.68 6.73
C THR A 254 -25.78 -4.82 5.47
N ALA A 255 -26.68 -5.14 4.54
CA ALA A 255 -27.00 -4.30 3.40
C ALA A 255 -27.96 -3.17 3.81
N ARG A 256 -27.67 -1.95 3.34
CA ARG A 256 -28.52 -0.77 3.53
C ARG A 256 -29.17 -0.36 2.22
N TYR A 257 -30.45 -0.02 2.30
CA TYR A 257 -31.27 0.35 1.16
C TYR A 257 -31.78 1.79 1.31
N GLU A 258 -32.09 2.46 0.20
CA GLU A 258 -32.47 3.89 0.15
C GLU A 258 -33.70 4.24 1.00
N ASN A 259 -34.63 3.30 1.17
CA ASN A 259 -35.82 3.45 2.00
C ASN A 259 -35.56 3.23 3.51
N GLY A 260 -34.31 3.03 3.92
CA GLY A 260 -33.91 2.74 5.30
C GLY A 260 -33.96 1.26 5.68
N LEU A 261 -34.40 0.35 4.79
CA LEU A 261 -34.37 -1.09 5.03
C LEU A 261 -32.93 -1.57 5.26
N ARG A 262 -32.78 -2.50 6.20
CA ARG A 262 -31.53 -3.18 6.53
C ARG A 262 -31.75 -4.69 6.44
N ARG A 263 -30.81 -5.41 5.81
CA ARG A 263 -30.90 -6.87 5.65
C ARG A 263 -29.56 -7.53 5.96
N ASP A 264 -29.59 -8.65 6.66
CA ASP A 264 -28.41 -9.50 6.82
C ASP A 264 -28.11 -10.24 5.50
N VAL A 265 -26.99 -9.89 4.90
CA VAL A 265 -26.50 -10.46 3.64
C VAL A 265 -25.21 -11.26 3.84
N THR A 266 -24.86 -11.63 5.08
CA THR A 266 -23.62 -12.36 5.42
C THR A 266 -23.45 -13.61 4.56
N HIS A 267 -24.51 -14.39 4.40
CA HIS A 267 -24.54 -15.62 3.61
C HIS A 267 -24.42 -15.40 2.08
N LEU A 268 -24.62 -14.17 1.61
CA LEU A 268 -24.50 -13.76 0.20
C LEU A 268 -23.22 -12.95 -0.06
N ALA A 269 -22.54 -12.49 0.98
CA ALA A 269 -21.33 -11.70 0.88
C ALA A 269 -20.11 -12.56 0.50
N ASP A 270 -19.18 -11.96 -0.20
CA ASP A 270 -17.85 -12.51 -0.48
C ASP A 270 -16.83 -11.92 0.49
N PHE A 271 -15.89 -12.75 0.97
CA PHE A 271 -14.91 -12.37 1.98
C PHE A 271 -13.49 -12.66 1.46
N ALA A 272 -12.57 -11.73 1.65
CA ALA A 272 -11.16 -11.91 1.31
C ALA A 272 -10.25 -11.23 2.33
N SER A 273 -9.29 -11.97 2.88
CA SER A 273 -8.25 -11.39 3.72
C SER A 273 -7.05 -10.92 2.89
N ASN A 274 -6.50 -9.75 3.22
CA ASN A 274 -5.27 -9.24 2.62
C ASN A 274 -4.01 -9.90 3.20
N GLU A 275 -4.04 -10.31 4.48
CA GLU A 275 -2.92 -10.87 5.24
C GLU A 275 -3.36 -12.22 5.85
N LYS A 276 -3.42 -13.25 5.01
CA LYS A 276 -3.96 -14.58 5.39
C LYS A 276 -3.20 -15.23 6.55
N GLU A 277 -1.91 -14.94 6.70
CA GLU A 277 -1.09 -15.46 7.80
C GLU A 277 -1.46 -14.84 9.16
N LEU A 278 -2.02 -13.62 9.15
CA LEU A 278 -2.48 -12.93 10.35
C LEU A 278 -3.95 -13.24 10.66
N ALA A 279 -4.81 -13.22 9.64
CA ALA A 279 -6.22 -13.58 9.78
C ALA A 279 -6.74 -14.21 8.49
N GLU A 280 -7.20 -15.45 8.56
CA GLU A 280 -7.90 -16.12 7.47
C GLU A 280 -9.41 -15.93 7.64
N VAL A 281 -10.17 -15.84 6.54
CA VAL A 281 -11.63 -15.74 6.58
C VAL A 281 -12.25 -16.80 5.68
N GLY A 282 -13.23 -17.53 6.22
CA GLY A 282 -14.02 -18.52 5.50
C GLY A 282 -15.12 -17.90 4.63
N GLU A 283 -15.75 -18.73 3.79
CA GLU A 283 -16.85 -18.30 2.92
C GLU A 283 -18.10 -17.85 3.68
N ASP A 284 -18.25 -18.26 4.93
CA ASP A 284 -19.35 -17.90 5.83
C ASP A 284 -19.08 -16.63 6.65
N GLY A 285 -17.92 -15.98 6.44
CA GLY A 285 -17.49 -14.82 7.20
C GLY A 285 -16.90 -15.16 8.57
N LEU A 286 -16.53 -16.41 8.84
CA LEU A 286 -15.78 -16.77 10.04
C LEU A 286 -14.29 -16.46 9.86
N VAL A 287 -13.78 -15.54 10.67
CA VAL A 287 -12.37 -15.18 10.77
C VAL A 287 -11.66 -16.11 11.76
N GLN A 288 -10.52 -16.64 11.36
CA GLN A 288 -9.56 -17.36 12.19
C GLN A 288 -8.28 -16.52 12.31
N VAL A 289 -7.99 -16.03 13.50
CA VAL A 289 -6.75 -15.29 13.80
C VAL A 289 -5.58 -16.29 13.87
N GLY A 290 -4.45 -15.91 13.29
CA GLY A 290 -3.21 -16.69 13.28
C GLY A 290 -2.37 -16.51 14.54
N SER A 291 -1.08 -16.81 14.42
CA SER A 291 -0.09 -16.72 15.52
C SER A 291 0.82 -15.49 15.44
N LEU A 292 0.74 -14.73 14.33
CA LEU A 292 1.50 -13.52 14.10
C LEU A 292 0.87 -12.32 14.82
N ASN A 293 1.71 -11.38 15.25
CA ASN A 293 1.25 -10.08 15.75
C ASN A 293 1.16 -9.10 14.58
N GLY A 294 0.27 -8.11 14.66
CA GLY A 294 0.17 -7.05 13.66
C GLY A 294 -1.26 -6.59 13.43
N GLU A 295 -1.54 -6.16 12.19
CA GLU A 295 -2.88 -5.80 11.77
C GLU A 295 -3.14 -6.32 10.36
N GLY A 296 -4.36 -6.80 10.12
CA GLY A 296 -4.86 -7.21 8.82
C GLY A 296 -6.26 -6.64 8.55
N VAL A 297 -6.68 -6.73 7.30
CA VAL A 297 -8.00 -6.29 6.83
C VAL A 297 -8.68 -7.43 6.10
N VAL A 298 -9.93 -7.69 6.48
CA VAL A 298 -10.83 -8.52 5.69
C VAL A 298 -11.74 -7.61 4.87
N VAL A 299 -11.70 -7.81 3.55
CA VAL A 299 -12.54 -7.15 2.57
C VAL A 299 -13.82 -7.95 2.38
N VAL A 300 -14.95 -7.27 2.52
CA VAL A 300 -16.30 -7.82 2.35
C VAL A 300 -16.93 -7.20 1.11
N ARG A 301 -17.51 -8.02 0.23
CA ARG A 301 -18.18 -7.55 -0.99
C ARG A 301 -19.61 -8.06 -1.07
N TYR A 302 -20.51 -7.22 -1.55
CA TYR A 302 -21.88 -7.60 -1.87
C TYR A 302 -22.43 -6.66 -2.93
N MET A 303 -22.83 -7.20 -4.09
CA MET A 303 -23.52 -6.46 -5.16
C MET A 303 -22.82 -5.16 -5.60
N GLY A 304 -21.50 -5.21 -5.80
CA GLY A 304 -20.68 -4.07 -6.20
C GLY A 304 -20.26 -3.15 -5.05
N GLU A 305 -20.83 -3.32 -3.86
CA GLU A 305 -20.46 -2.57 -2.65
C GLU A 305 -19.35 -3.29 -1.88
N VAL A 306 -18.49 -2.51 -1.21
CA VAL A 306 -17.35 -2.99 -0.44
C VAL A 306 -17.39 -2.42 0.98
N ALA A 307 -17.21 -3.28 1.99
CA ALA A 307 -16.97 -2.92 3.38
C ALA A 307 -15.73 -3.64 3.90
N LEU A 308 -15.22 -3.20 5.04
CA LEU A 308 -13.94 -3.67 5.58
C LEU A 308 -14.07 -3.88 7.08
N THR A 309 -13.42 -4.93 7.57
CA THR A 309 -13.17 -5.10 9.00
C THR A 309 -11.67 -5.15 9.25
N ARG A 310 -11.22 -4.44 10.29
CA ARG A 310 -9.83 -4.39 10.74
C ARG A 310 -9.62 -5.30 11.93
N ILE A 311 -8.55 -6.09 11.86
CA ILE A 311 -8.19 -7.09 12.86
C ILE A 311 -6.83 -6.72 13.41
N THR A 312 -6.75 -6.41 14.69
CA THR A 312 -5.48 -6.14 15.38
C THR A 312 -5.12 -7.32 16.28
N VAL A 313 -3.87 -7.77 16.21
CA VAL A 313 -3.30 -8.82 17.06
C VAL A 313 -2.10 -8.23 17.80
N PRO A 314 -2.28 -7.76 19.05
CA PRO A 314 -1.20 -7.19 19.84
C PRO A 314 -0.11 -8.22 20.18
N THR A 315 1.07 -7.77 20.58
CA THR A 315 2.08 -8.68 21.14
C THR A 315 1.61 -9.27 22.47
N SER A 316 2.13 -10.46 22.81
CA SER A 316 1.83 -11.13 24.08
C SER A 316 2.32 -10.36 25.32
N ARG A 317 3.21 -9.38 25.13
CA ARG A 317 3.78 -8.58 26.22
C ARG A 317 3.17 -7.18 26.17
N GLN A 318 2.20 -6.94 27.05
CA GLN A 318 1.60 -5.63 27.21
C GLN A 318 2.40 -4.79 28.21
N PHE A 319 2.60 -3.52 27.88
CA PHE A 319 3.26 -2.54 28.75
C PHE A 319 2.22 -1.52 29.26
N GLY A 320 2.39 -1.01 30.47
CA GLY A 320 1.49 0.02 31.01
C GLY A 320 1.65 1.35 30.27
N ASP A 321 0.58 2.14 30.21
CA ASP A 321 0.51 3.43 29.50
C ASP A 321 1.65 4.40 29.87
N ALA A 322 2.12 4.36 31.12
CA ALA A 322 3.23 5.18 31.60
C ALA A 322 4.55 4.92 30.85
N VAL A 323 4.77 3.70 30.34
CA VAL A 323 5.96 3.36 29.55
C VAL A 323 5.94 4.11 28.21
N TYR A 324 4.78 4.11 27.54
CA TYR A 324 4.58 4.79 26.26
C TYR A 324 4.60 6.32 26.42
N ALA A 325 3.96 6.83 27.46
CA ALA A 325 3.98 8.27 27.78
C ALA A 325 5.39 8.78 28.12
N GLY A 326 6.28 7.91 28.61
CA GLY A 326 7.67 8.23 28.90
C GLY A 326 8.61 8.17 27.69
N LEU A 327 8.14 7.74 26.51
CA LEU A 327 8.99 7.70 25.32
C LEU A 327 9.34 9.13 24.86
N PRO A 328 10.62 9.43 24.60
CA PRO A 328 11.02 10.76 24.15
C PRO A 328 10.37 11.11 22.80
N VAL A 329 10.01 12.37 22.57
CA VAL A 329 9.35 12.85 21.35
C VAL A 329 10.17 13.98 20.74
N SER A 330 10.50 13.91 19.44
CA SER A 330 11.11 15.02 18.71
C SER A 330 10.07 15.87 17.99
N ASN A 331 9.03 15.24 17.41
CA ASN A 331 7.92 15.92 16.76
C ASN A 331 6.65 15.04 16.69
N PHE A 332 5.60 15.55 16.07
CA PHE A 332 4.30 14.87 15.95
C PHE A 332 4.37 13.46 15.33
N ILE A 333 5.37 13.17 14.49
CA ILE A 333 5.54 11.83 13.87
C ILE A 333 5.75 10.80 14.98
N ASP A 334 6.59 11.13 15.96
CA ASP A 334 6.89 10.24 17.07
C ASP A 334 5.66 10.04 17.97
N GLU A 335 4.90 11.10 18.23
CA GLU A 335 3.64 11.02 19.01
C GLU A 335 2.65 10.05 18.37
N LYS A 336 2.41 10.20 17.06
CA LYS A 336 1.49 9.32 16.31
C LYS A 336 2.01 7.89 16.22
N ALA A 337 3.32 7.71 16.10
CA ALA A 337 3.94 6.38 16.10
C ALA A 337 3.84 5.70 17.47
N HIS A 338 4.06 6.43 18.58
CA HIS A 338 3.98 5.86 19.93
C HIS A 338 2.55 5.43 20.29
N GLY A 339 1.54 6.22 19.92
CA GLY A 339 0.14 5.80 20.08
C GLY A 339 -0.16 4.49 19.33
N ARG A 340 0.47 4.30 18.16
CA ARG A 340 0.38 3.04 17.40
C ARG A 340 1.13 1.89 18.06
N PHE A 341 2.33 2.14 18.57
CA PHE A 341 3.13 1.14 19.30
C PHE A 341 2.43 0.65 20.56
N GLN A 342 1.73 1.55 21.27
CA GLN A 342 0.91 1.19 22.43
C GLN A 342 -0.20 0.22 22.07
N LYS A 343 -0.97 0.49 21.01
CA LYS A 343 -2.03 -0.43 20.53
C LYS A 343 -1.49 -1.82 20.17
N LEU A 344 -0.25 -1.90 19.69
CA LEU A 344 0.37 -3.14 19.26
C LEU A 344 1.20 -3.83 20.36
N GLY A 345 1.48 -3.18 21.48
CA GLY A 345 2.40 -3.71 22.50
C GLY A 345 3.86 -3.77 22.04
N ILE A 346 4.30 -2.83 21.21
CA ILE A 346 5.67 -2.78 20.64
C ILE A 346 6.45 -1.64 21.30
N LEU A 347 7.76 -1.79 21.49
CA LEU A 347 8.65 -0.68 21.87
C LEU A 347 9.61 -0.37 20.70
N PRO A 348 9.92 0.91 20.46
CA PRO A 348 10.89 1.28 19.43
C PRO A 348 12.29 0.75 19.77
N SER A 349 13.11 0.49 18.75
CA SER A 349 14.53 0.20 18.93
C SER A 349 15.28 1.40 19.52
N ASP A 350 16.52 1.17 19.95
CA ASP A 350 17.40 2.27 20.34
C ASP A 350 17.69 3.22 19.17
N LEU A 351 18.22 4.41 19.48
CA LEU A 351 18.70 5.33 18.45
C LEU A 351 19.91 4.75 17.72
N CYS A 352 20.02 5.05 16.43
CA CYS A 352 21.22 4.77 15.67
C CYS A 352 22.39 5.62 16.17
N SER A 353 23.59 5.09 16.00
CA SER A 353 24.86 5.79 16.22
C SER A 353 24.99 6.99 15.27
N ASP A 354 25.89 7.92 15.62
CA ASP A 354 26.17 9.07 14.75
C ASP A 354 26.77 8.68 13.41
N SER A 355 27.55 7.59 13.37
CA SER A 355 28.09 7.02 12.13
C SER A 355 26.99 6.49 11.20
N GLU A 356 26.02 5.77 11.76
CA GLU A 356 24.84 5.31 11.00
C GLU A 356 24.03 6.50 10.52
N PHE A 357 23.80 7.51 11.38
CA PHE A 357 23.02 8.70 11.02
C PHE A 357 23.65 9.50 9.87
N ILE A 358 24.95 9.84 9.93
CA ILE A 358 25.60 10.62 8.87
C ILE A 358 25.59 9.86 7.55
N ARG A 359 25.91 8.56 7.57
CA ARG A 359 25.87 7.70 6.39
C ARG A 359 24.47 7.71 5.77
N ARG A 360 23.45 7.43 6.58
CA ARG A 360 22.05 7.33 6.15
C ARG A 360 21.55 8.64 5.55
N ALA A 361 21.81 9.76 6.21
CA ALA A 361 21.39 11.09 5.78
C ALA A 361 22.03 11.49 4.44
N PHE A 362 23.33 11.24 4.26
CA PHE A 362 24.02 11.52 2.99
C PHE A 362 23.48 10.69 1.83
N ILE A 363 23.28 9.39 2.04
CA ILE A 363 22.71 8.51 1.01
C ILE A 363 21.27 8.94 0.66
N ASP A 364 20.49 9.37 1.64
CA ASP A 364 19.10 9.74 1.40
C ASP A 364 18.90 11.04 0.69
N VAL A 365 19.68 12.05 1.06
CA VAL A 365 19.51 13.39 0.54
C VAL A 365 20.35 13.59 -0.72
N LEU A 366 21.61 13.16 -0.70
CA LEU A 366 22.59 13.45 -1.76
C LEU A 366 22.92 12.24 -2.62
N GLY A 367 22.63 11.03 -2.14
CA GLY A 367 22.80 9.81 -2.90
C GLY A 367 24.20 9.24 -2.94
N VAL A 368 25.09 9.75 -2.10
CA VAL A 368 26.53 9.41 -2.01
C VAL A 368 26.92 9.22 -0.53
N LEU A 369 28.17 8.86 -0.25
CA LEU A 369 28.71 8.80 1.12
C LEU A 369 29.29 10.16 1.55
N PRO A 370 29.36 10.45 2.86
CA PRO A 370 30.15 11.58 3.37
C PRO A 370 31.65 11.37 3.10
N GLU A 371 32.38 12.44 2.83
CA GLU A 371 33.84 12.35 2.75
C GLU A 371 34.46 12.08 4.14
N PRO A 372 35.61 11.37 4.25
CA PRO A 372 36.21 11.02 5.53
C PRO A 372 36.44 12.20 6.48
N ALA A 373 36.83 13.36 5.94
CA ALA A 373 37.01 14.58 6.73
C ALA A 373 35.68 15.08 7.36
N GLU A 374 34.56 14.93 6.65
CA GLU A 374 33.25 15.28 7.15
C GLU A 374 32.80 14.33 8.26
N VAL A 375 33.07 13.02 8.09
CA VAL A 375 32.79 12.00 9.10
C VAL A 375 33.57 12.30 10.38
N ARG A 376 34.90 12.51 10.27
CA ARG A 376 35.74 12.84 11.44
C ARG A 376 35.22 14.06 12.20
N ARG A 377 34.86 15.14 11.48
CA ARG A 377 34.30 16.35 12.10
C ARG A 377 32.96 16.10 12.78
N PHE A 378 32.06 15.33 12.16
CA PHE A 378 30.74 15.05 12.71
C PHE A 378 30.77 14.12 13.92
N LEU A 379 31.65 13.11 13.90
CA LEU A 379 31.84 12.20 15.02
C LEU A 379 32.54 12.87 16.22
N ALA A 380 33.38 13.87 15.98
CA ALA A 380 34.03 14.66 17.03
C ALA A 380 33.17 15.80 17.59
N ASP A 381 32.08 16.20 16.91
CA ASP A 381 31.15 17.21 17.42
C ASP A 381 30.28 16.61 18.53
N GLU A 382 30.37 17.16 19.74
CA GLU A 382 29.60 16.71 20.91
C GLU A 382 28.26 17.48 21.09
N ASP A 383 27.99 18.46 20.23
CA ASP A 383 26.77 19.26 20.33
C ASP A 383 25.52 18.44 19.99
N ALA A 384 24.54 18.45 20.88
CA ALA A 384 23.26 17.77 20.71
C ALA A 384 22.49 18.20 19.44
N ALA A 385 22.72 19.41 18.92
CA ALA A 385 22.08 19.93 17.72
C ALA A 385 22.79 19.56 16.40
N LYS A 386 23.92 18.84 16.44
CA LYS A 386 24.72 18.51 15.24
C LYS A 386 23.93 17.78 14.15
N ARG A 387 23.01 16.88 14.53
CA ARG A 387 22.14 16.14 13.59
C ARG A 387 21.20 17.09 12.85
N GLY A 388 20.57 18.03 13.57
CA GLY A 388 19.71 19.06 12.98
C GLY A 388 20.46 19.96 12.00
N ARG A 389 21.66 20.43 12.37
CA ARG A 389 22.51 21.23 11.46
C ARG A 389 22.94 20.45 10.22
N LEU A 390 23.25 19.16 10.37
CA LEU A 390 23.59 18.31 9.24
C LEU A 390 22.40 18.19 8.27
N ILE A 391 21.18 17.99 8.77
CA ILE A 391 19.97 17.91 7.95
C ILE A 391 19.79 19.19 7.11
N GLU A 392 19.88 20.37 7.73
CA GLU A 392 19.74 21.64 7.00
C GLU A 392 20.81 21.77 5.91
N ARG A 393 22.06 21.47 6.24
CA ARG A 393 23.17 21.55 5.29
C ARG A 393 22.99 20.61 4.10
N LEU A 394 22.51 19.39 4.33
CA LEU A 394 22.28 18.41 3.27
C LEU A 394 21.11 18.83 2.38
N LEU A 395 20.02 19.34 2.95
CA LEU A 395 18.87 19.81 2.17
C LEU A 395 19.18 21.09 1.38
N ASP A 396 20.18 21.87 1.77
CA ASP A 396 20.65 23.05 1.03
C ASP A 396 21.74 22.74 -0.02
N ASP A 397 22.33 21.53 0.02
CA ASP A 397 23.38 21.14 -0.93
C ASP A 397 22.82 21.04 -2.37
N PRO A 398 23.46 21.66 -3.38
CA PRO A 398 22.99 21.61 -4.77
C PRO A 398 22.82 20.19 -5.32
N ARG A 399 23.60 19.22 -4.82
CA ARG A 399 23.53 17.81 -5.24
C ARG A 399 22.21 17.14 -4.90
N TYR A 400 21.44 17.69 -3.95
CA TYR A 400 20.08 17.25 -3.63
C TYR A 400 19.19 17.22 -4.87
N ALA A 401 19.29 18.24 -5.72
CA ALA A 401 18.40 18.42 -6.86
C ALA A 401 18.51 17.25 -7.84
N ASP A 402 19.73 16.80 -8.15
CA ASP A 402 19.93 15.68 -9.08
C ASP A 402 19.39 14.37 -8.54
N THR A 403 19.63 14.11 -7.25
CA THR A 403 19.22 12.86 -6.61
C THR A 403 17.71 12.75 -6.55
N TRP A 404 17.01 13.83 -6.17
CA TRP A 404 15.56 13.82 -6.09
C TRP A 404 14.89 13.95 -7.46
N ALA A 405 15.49 14.68 -8.40
CA ALA A 405 15.04 14.68 -9.79
C ALA A 405 15.14 13.29 -10.43
N ASN A 406 16.20 12.53 -10.15
CA ASN A 406 16.34 11.15 -10.63
C ASN A 406 15.21 10.25 -10.12
N ARG A 407 14.91 10.32 -8.80
CA ARG A 407 13.82 9.58 -8.17
C ARG A 407 12.46 9.95 -8.77
N TRP A 408 12.27 11.22 -9.12
CA TRP A 408 11.08 11.70 -9.80
C TRP A 408 11.02 11.33 -11.27
N GLY A 409 12.18 11.17 -11.91
CA GLY A 409 12.30 10.68 -13.28
C GLY A 409 11.57 9.34 -13.47
N ASP A 410 11.61 8.44 -12.49
CA ASP A 410 10.91 7.15 -12.54
C ASP A 410 9.39 7.27 -12.76
N LEU A 411 8.79 8.43 -12.46
CA LEU A 411 7.35 8.70 -12.62
C LEU A 411 6.97 9.19 -14.02
N PHE A 412 7.86 9.93 -14.70
CA PHE A 412 7.50 10.68 -15.90
C PHE A 412 8.47 10.55 -17.07
N ARG A 413 9.70 10.07 -16.83
CA ARG A 413 10.76 10.04 -17.84
C ARG A 413 10.34 9.18 -19.03
N PRO A 414 10.25 9.76 -20.24
CA PRO A 414 9.78 9.04 -21.39
C PRO A 414 10.88 8.15 -21.99
N ASN A 415 10.48 7.10 -22.69
CA ASN A 415 11.40 6.36 -23.56
C ASN A 415 11.87 7.26 -24.72
N ILE A 416 13.18 7.45 -24.86
CA ILE A 416 13.79 8.33 -25.88
C ILE A 416 13.53 7.87 -27.31
N ALA A 417 13.35 6.57 -27.55
CA ALA A 417 12.99 6.02 -28.86
C ALA A 417 11.55 6.40 -29.26
N ARG A 418 10.70 6.78 -28.30
CA ARG A 418 9.32 7.23 -28.56
C ARG A 418 9.19 8.74 -28.70
N VAL A 419 9.89 9.52 -27.87
CA VAL A 419 9.73 11.00 -27.83
C VAL A 419 10.87 11.79 -28.45
N GLY A 420 12.00 11.15 -28.78
CA GLY A 420 13.21 11.80 -29.25
C GLY A 420 14.07 12.39 -28.13
N LEU A 421 15.37 12.47 -28.39
CA LEU A 421 16.42 12.93 -27.47
C LEU A 421 16.08 14.28 -26.82
N LYS A 422 15.72 15.26 -27.65
CA LYS A 422 15.48 16.64 -27.21
C LYS A 422 14.30 16.74 -26.23
N SER A 423 13.21 16.01 -26.48
CA SER A 423 12.05 16.03 -25.60
C SER A 423 12.37 15.40 -24.24
N ALA A 424 13.10 14.28 -24.22
CA ALA A 424 13.51 13.62 -22.98
C ALA A 424 14.42 14.51 -22.13
N TYR A 425 15.40 15.17 -22.75
CA TYR A 425 16.26 16.13 -22.06
C TYR A 425 15.48 17.36 -21.54
N THR A 426 14.51 17.86 -22.32
CA THR A 426 13.68 19.01 -21.93
C THR A 426 12.88 18.75 -20.64
N ILE A 427 12.29 17.55 -20.49
CA ILE A 427 11.57 17.19 -19.27
C ILE A 427 12.52 16.90 -18.10
N ASP A 428 13.65 16.23 -18.34
CA ASP A 428 14.62 15.94 -17.27
C ASP A 428 15.18 17.24 -16.66
N ASN A 429 15.56 18.20 -17.49
CA ASN A 429 16.01 19.52 -17.03
C ASN A 429 14.94 20.26 -16.24
N TRP A 430 13.70 20.29 -16.72
CA TRP A 430 12.61 20.94 -15.99
C TRP A 430 12.37 20.30 -14.61
N ILE A 431 12.46 18.98 -14.50
CA ILE A 431 12.36 18.29 -13.19
C ILE A 431 13.52 18.74 -12.28
N ARG A 432 14.76 18.77 -12.78
CA ARG A 432 15.94 19.22 -12.01
C ARG A 432 15.80 20.67 -11.53
N GLU A 433 15.37 21.56 -12.41
CA GLU A 433 15.10 22.97 -12.09
C GLU A 433 14.06 23.08 -10.96
N CYS A 434 12.98 22.30 -11.01
CA CYS A 434 11.98 22.30 -9.93
C CYS A 434 12.58 21.93 -8.56
N PHE A 435 13.50 20.96 -8.50
CA PHE A 435 14.17 20.60 -7.23
C PHE A 435 15.24 21.61 -6.81
N ALA A 436 16.00 22.15 -7.77
CA ALA A 436 17.03 23.15 -7.50
C ALA A 436 16.44 24.44 -6.92
N GLU A 437 15.28 24.88 -7.44
CA GLU A 437 14.56 26.06 -6.98
C GLU A 437 13.70 25.82 -5.72
N ASN A 438 13.65 24.58 -5.21
CA ASN A 438 12.68 24.15 -4.20
C ASN A 438 11.24 24.57 -4.57
N LYS A 439 10.84 24.34 -5.82
CA LYS A 439 9.53 24.73 -6.33
C LYS A 439 8.43 24.07 -5.48
N PRO A 440 7.46 24.84 -4.96
CA PRO A 440 6.32 24.28 -4.23
C PRO A 440 5.63 23.19 -5.04
N TYR A 441 5.30 22.08 -4.40
CA TYR A 441 4.84 20.89 -5.10
C TYR A 441 3.50 21.12 -5.83
N ASP A 442 2.58 21.89 -5.25
CA ASP A 442 1.34 22.31 -5.91
C ASP A 442 1.60 23.06 -7.23
N ARG A 443 2.63 23.91 -7.27
CA ARG A 443 3.03 24.64 -8.48
C ARG A 443 3.60 23.72 -9.54
N MET A 444 4.46 22.79 -9.13
CA MET A 444 4.98 21.74 -10.02
C MET A 444 3.83 20.94 -10.65
N VAL A 445 2.84 20.51 -9.86
CA VAL A 445 1.70 19.73 -10.37
C VAL A 445 0.76 20.57 -11.24
N ARG A 446 0.54 21.85 -10.91
CA ARG A 446 -0.24 22.76 -11.76
C ARG A 446 0.39 22.94 -13.13
N GLU A 447 1.71 23.12 -13.20
CA GLU A 447 2.46 23.20 -14.46
C GLU A 447 2.33 21.91 -15.27
N ILE A 448 2.31 20.75 -14.59
CA ILE A 448 2.06 19.44 -15.23
C ILE A 448 0.63 19.36 -15.78
N LEU A 449 -0.40 19.53 -14.94
CA LEU A 449 -1.81 19.39 -15.32
C LEU A 449 -2.22 20.32 -16.47
N THR A 450 -1.72 21.55 -16.44
CA THR A 450 -2.13 22.61 -17.37
C THR A 450 -1.14 22.82 -18.50
N ALA A 451 -0.17 21.91 -18.68
CA ALA A 451 0.90 22.04 -19.67
C ALA A 451 0.35 22.33 -21.08
N LYS A 452 0.94 23.32 -21.73
CA LYS A 452 0.68 23.77 -23.10
C LYS A 452 1.99 24.20 -23.75
N GLY A 453 2.09 24.07 -25.06
CA GLY A 453 3.25 24.52 -25.83
C GLY A 453 4.07 23.38 -26.45
N SER A 454 5.30 23.72 -26.82
CA SER A 454 6.20 22.85 -27.58
C SER A 454 6.87 21.81 -26.69
N THR A 455 6.89 20.54 -27.11
CA THR A 455 7.63 19.46 -26.43
C THR A 455 9.15 19.64 -26.42
N HIS A 456 9.67 20.62 -27.17
CA HIS A 456 11.09 20.97 -27.21
C HIS A 456 11.45 22.20 -26.38
N ARG A 457 10.47 22.79 -25.69
CA ARG A 457 10.64 23.99 -24.86
C ARG A 457 9.96 23.88 -23.50
N VAL A 458 8.87 23.13 -23.41
CA VAL A 458 8.04 22.97 -22.21
C VAL A 458 8.12 21.52 -21.75
N GLY A 459 8.92 21.26 -20.71
CA GLY A 459 9.16 19.91 -20.17
C GLY A 459 7.87 19.13 -19.86
N PRO A 460 6.92 19.71 -19.11
CA PRO A 460 5.66 19.03 -18.78
C PRO A 460 4.81 18.62 -19.98
N ALA A 461 4.92 19.31 -21.13
CA ALA A 461 4.20 18.93 -22.34
C ALA A 461 4.63 17.56 -22.89
N VAL A 462 5.84 17.09 -22.55
CA VAL A 462 6.38 15.78 -22.97
C VAL A 462 5.60 14.62 -22.32
N ILE A 463 5.02 14.82 -21.13
CA ILE A 463 4.18 13.80 -20.46
C ILE A 463 2.98 13.44 -21.35
N TYR A 464 2.37 14.43 -22.00
CA TYR A 464 1.24 14.27 -22.91
C TYR A 464 1.65 13.68 -24.27
N ARG A 465 2.92 13.81 -24.66
CA ARG A 465 3.43 13.20 -25.90
C ARG A 465 3.41 11.67 -25.83
N THR A 466 3.76 11.11 -24.67
CA THR A 466 3.73 9.67 -24.42
C THR A 466 2.34 9.13 -24.08
N ARG A 467 1.49 9.97 -23.47
CA ARG A 467 0.15 9.60 -22.99
C ARG A 467 -0.90 10.43 -23.70
N ARG A 468 -1.42 9.86 -24.76
CA ARG A 468 -2.16 10.57 -25.80
C ARG A 468 -3.66 10.60 -25.60
N GLU A 469 -4.20 9.64 -24.87
CA GLU A 469 -5.64 9.45 -24.71
C GLU A 469 -6.08 9.86 -23.30
N PRO A 470 -7.28 10.45 -23.13
CA PRO A 470 -7.82 10.84 -21.82
C PRO A 470 -7.78 9.72 -20.78
N ALA A 471 -8.05 8.47 -21.19
CA ALA A 471 -8.00 7.31 -20.32
C ALA A 471 -6.58 7.04 -19.78
N THR A 472 -5.53 7.18 -20.61
CA THR A 472 -4.14 6.97 -20.17
C THR A 472 -3.63 8.10 -19.28
N LEU A 473 -4.13 9.33 -19.48
CA LEU A 473 -3.84 10.44 -18.57
C LEU A 473 -4.54 10.23 -17.22
N THR A 474 -5.78 9.75 -17.23
CA THR A 474 -6.54 9.44 -16.02
C THR A 474 -5.78 8.49 -15.10
N THR A 475 -5.21 7.41 -15.64
CA THR A 475 -4.49 6.41 -14.85
C THR A 475 -3.21 6.98 -14.25
N LEU A 476 -2.42 7.74 -15.05
CA LEU A 476 -1.24 8.43 -14.54
C LEU A 476 -1.58 9.43 -13.44
N PHE A 477 -2.54 10.33 -13.68
CA PHE A 477 -2.80 11.44 -12.76
C PHE A 477 -3.44 10.97 -11.46
N SER A 478 -4.38 10.01 -11.52
CA SER A 478 -4.96 9.41 -10.32
C SER A 478 -3.91 8.66 -9.50
N GLN A 479 -3.08 7.83 -10.13
CA GLN A 479 -2.06 7.05 -9.43
C GLN A 479 -0.96 7.94 -8.84
N VAL A 480 -0.39 8.85 -9.63
CA VAL A 480 0.78 9.62 -9.19
C VAL A 480 0.41 10.72 -8.21
N PHE A 481 -0.66 11.47 -8.45
CA PHE A 481 -0.99 12.68 -7.67
C PHE A 481 -2.06 12.46 -6.62
N LEU A 482 -2.93 11.45 -6.77
CA LEU A 482 -3.97 11.13 -5.79
C LEU A 482 -3.71 9.81 -5.05
N GLY A 483 -2.71 9.03 -5.50
CA GLY A 483 -2.43 7.71 -4.93
C GLY A 483 -3.51 6.68 -5.22
N VAL A 484 -4.40 6.91 -6.20
CA VAL A 484 -5.53 6.03 -6.51
C VAL A 484 -5.26 5.28 -7.81
N ARG A 485 -5.16 3.94 -7.75
CA ARG A 485 -4.96 3.11 -8.94
C ARG A 485 -6.30 2.83 -9.65
N LEU A 486 -6.61 3.63 -10.68
CA LEU A 486 -7.85 3.52 -11.45
C LEU A 486 -7.80 2.56 -12.66
N GLU A 487 -6.67 1.90 -12.95
CA GLU A 487 -6.55 1.07 -14.16
C GLU A 487 -7.62 -0.04 -14.23
N CYS A 488 -7.96 -0.69 -13.12
CA CYS A 488 -9.04 -1.69 -13.10
C CYS A 488 -10.41 -1.06 -13.41
N ALA A 489 -10.65 0.16 -12.93
CA ALA A 489 -11.89 0.91 -13.14
C ALA A 489 -12.11 1.28 -14.62
N ARG A 490 -11.08 1.21 -15.46
CA ARG A 490 -11.17 1.51 -16.89
C ARG A 490 -12.11 0.55 -17.61
N CYS A 491 -12.05 -0.75 -17.28
CA CYS A 491 -12.76 -1.79 -18.02
C CYS A 491 -14.02 -2.30 -17.29
N HIS A 492 -14.03 -2.27 -15.97
CA HIS A 492 -15.14 -2.69 -15.11
C HIS A 492 -15.09 -1.93 -13.77
N HIS A 493 -16.02 -2.14 -12.85
CA HIS A 493 -15.91 -1.56 -11.50
C HIS A 493 -14.70 -2.13 -10.76
N HIS A 494 -13.98 -1.30 -10.00
CA HIS A 494 -12.77 -1.76 -9.33
C HIS A 494 -13.10 -2.92 -8.36
N PRO A 495 -12.36 -4.05 -8.41
CA PRO A 495 -12.71 -5.28 -7.68
C PRO A 495 -12.76 -5.12 -6.16
N ASN A 496 -11.92 -4.25 -5.63
CA ASN A 496 -11.66 -4.11 -4.20
C ASN A 496 -11.95 -2.71 -3.68
N GLU A 497 -12.57 -1.83 -4.47
CA GLU A 497 -12.75 -0.42 -4.12
C GLU A 497 -14.09 0.12 -4.60
N LYS A 498 -14.47 1.27 -4.04
CA LYS A 498 -15.67 2.03 -4.41
C LYS A 498 -15.66 2.64 -5.81
N TRP A 499 -14.53 2.57 -6.54
CA TRP A 499 -14.37 3.27 -7.81
C TRP A 499 -15.06 2.54 -8.96
N SER A 500 -16.05 3.20 -9.56
CA SER A 500 -16.79 2.69 -10.70
C SER A 500 -16.12 3.00 -12.04
N GLN A 501 -16.55 2.30 -13.09
CA GLN A 501 -16.18 2.67 -14.46
C GLN A 501 -16.69 4.05 -14.83
N THR A 502 -17.82 4.49 -14.26
CA THR A 502 -18.32 5.85 -14.46
C THR A 502 -17.35 6.88 -13.87
N ASP A 503 -16.86 6.68 -12.65
CA ASP A 503 -15.89 7.59 -12.01
C ASP A 503 -14.62 7.74 -12.86
N PHE A 504 -14.12 6.62 -13.42
CA PHE A 504 -12.97 6.62 -14.32
C PHE A 504 -13.18 7.58 -15.51
N TYR A 505 -14.29 7.42 -16.23
CA TYR A 505 -14.50 8.19 -17.46
C TYR A 505 -15.01 9.62 -17.18
N GLN A 506 -15.62 9.88 -16.03
CA GLN A 506 -15.88 11.24 -15.57
C GLN A 506 -14.59 11.99 -15.23
N PHE A 507 -13.61 11.34 -14.59
CA PHE A 507 -12.30 11.94 -14.40
C PHE A 507 -11.58 12.14 -15.74
N ALA A 508 -11.70 11.18 -16.67
CA ALA A 508 -11.11 11.30 -18.00
C ALA A 508 -11.66 12.50 -18.80
N ALA A 509 -12.89 12.94 -18.54
CA ALA A 509 -13.49 14.08 -19.23
C ALA A 509 -12.71 15.39 -19.03
N PHE A 510 -11.92 15.54 -17.95
CA PHE A 510 -11.02 16.71 -17.78
C PHE A 510 -9.97 16.84 -18.88
N PHE A 511 -9.60 15.73 -19.55
CA PHE A 511 -8.57 15.71 -20.58
C PHE A 511 -9.14 15.73 -22.01
N ALA A 512 -10.47 15.76 -22.18
CA ALA A 512 -11.13 15.62 -23.48
C ALA A 512 -10.79 16.75 -24.48
N GLU A 513 -10.59 17.96 -23.97
CA GLU A 513 -10.36 19.17 -24.77
C GLU A 513 -8.88 19.47 -25.04
N MET A 514 -8.00 18.52 -24.71
CA MET A 514 -6.59 18.61 -25.05
C MET A 514 -6.41 18.27 -26.54
N LYS A 515 -5.84 19.20 -27.32
CA LYS A 515 -5.49 19.01 -28.74
C LYS A 515 -3.98 19.04 -28.97
N ARG A 516 -3.55 18.34 -30.03
CA ARG A 516 -2.15 18.25 -30.46
C ARG A 516 -1.99 18.59 -31.94
N LYS A 517 -0.84 19.14 -32.32
CA LYS A 517 -0.40 19.29 -33.72
C LYS A 517 1.11 19.09 -33.83
N GLY A 518 1.59 18.58 -34.95
CA GLY A 518 3.02 18.35 -35.20
C GLY A 518 3.30 17.04 -35.93
N THR A 519 4.56 16.62 -35.95
CA THR A 519 5.04 15.47 -36.73
C THR A 519 4.70 14.10 -36.14
N GLY A 520 4.18 14.06 -34.91
CA GLY A 520 3.79 12.80 -34.26
C GLY A 520 4.96 12.01 -33.65
N ILE A 521 4.68 10.73 -33.33
CA ILE A 521 5.67 9.74 -32.88
C ILE A 521 6.16 8.99 -34.13
N SER A 522 7.38 9.25 -34.59
CA SER A 522 7.99 8.51 -35.71
C SER A 522 9.49 8.26 -35.45
N PRO A 523 10.01 7.04 -35.67
CA PRO A 523 11.44 6.76 -35.63
C PRO A 523 12.19 7.18 -36.93
N PRO A 524 13.50 7.55 -36.91
CA PRO A 524 14.35 7.73 -35.73
C PRO A 524 15.06 9.11 -35.59
N ILE A 525 15.61 9.29 -34.37
CA ILE A 525 16.62 10.24 -33.85
C ILE A 525 16.12 11.57 -33.25
N SER A 526 15.24 12.36 -33.88
CA SER A 526 14.84 13.65 -33.29
C SER A 526 13.37 13.80 -32.92
N ALA A 527 12.49 12.90 -33.37
CA ALA A 527 11.03 12.95 -33.23
C ALA A 527 10.50 14.41 -33.25
N GLY A 528 10.13 14.91 -34.43
CA GLY A 528 9.86 16.34 -34.63
C GLY A 528 8.90 16.98 -33.62
N THR A 529 8.97 18.31 -33.53
CA THR A 529 8.28 19.08 -32.50
C THR A 529 6.76 18.85 -32.52
N GLU A 530 6.17 18.56 -31.36
CA GLU A 530 4.71 18.59 -31.16
C GLU A 530 4.32 19.78 -30.27
N TYR A 531 3.11 20.29 -30.51
CA TYR A 531 2.49 21.36 -29.74
C TYR A 531 1.20 20.86 -29.12
N PHE A 532 1.08 21.04 -27.80
CA PHE A 532 -0.10 20.72 -27.01
C PHE A 532 -0.85 22.00 -26.65
N TYR A 533 -2.16 22.03 -26.83
CA TYR A 533 -2.98 23.22 -26.59
C TYR A 533 -4.41 22.81 -26.23
N HIS A 534 -5.13 23.72 -25.58
CA HIS A 534 -6.56 23.56 -25.31
C HIS A 534 -7.36 24.07 -26.52
N ALA A 535 -8.38 23.32 -26.92
CA ALA A 535 -9.45 23.84 -27.77
C ALA A 535 -10.78 23.12 -27.46
N PRO A 536 -11.90 23.86 -27.41
CA PRO A 536 -13.19 23.31 -27.01
C PRO A 536 -13.71 22.23 -27.96
N GLY A 537 -14.64 21.40 -27.47
CA GLY A 537 -15.37 20.42 -28.28
C GLY A 537 -14.79 19.00 -28.24
N GLY A 538 -14.15 18.61 -27.14
CA GLY A 538 -13.78 17.23 -26.85
C GLY A 538 -14.79 16.56 -25.92
N THR A 539 -15.14 15.31 -26.17
CA THR A 539 -16.02 14.52 -25.29
C THR A 539 -15.38 13.17 -24.96
N VAL A 540 -15.75 12.64 -23.79
CA VAL A 540 -15.43 11.26 -23.39
C VAL A 540 -16.76 10.55 -23.17
N ASN A 541 -16.94 9.37 -23.78
CA ASN A 541 -18.14 8.57 -23.61
C ASN A 541 -17.86 7.38 -22.69
N HIS A 542 -18.84 7.00 -21.89
CA HIS A 542 -18.80 5.75 -21.14
C HIS A 542 -18.84 4.55 -22.11
N PRO A 543 -17.95 3.55 -21.98
CA PRO A 543 -17.81 2.48 -22.99
C PRO A 543 -19.03 1.56 -23.09
N VAL A 544 -19.76 1.37 -21.99
CA VAL A 544 -20.98 0.54 -21.94
C VAL A 544 -22.26 1.32 -22.29
N SER A 545 -22.57 2.39 -21.54
CA SER A 545 -23.82 3.14 -21.74
C SER A 545 -23.78 4.13 -22.91
N ASN A 546 -22.59 4.40 -23.46
CA ASN A 546 -22.33 5.44 -24.47
C ASN A 546 -22.77 6.86 -24.04
N ALA A 547 -23.05 7.06 -22.75
CA ALA A 547 -23.38 8.38 -22.22
C ALA A 547 -22.15 9.30 -22.29
N VAL A 548 -22.37 10.57 -22.61
CA VAL A 548 -21.32 11.59 -22.56
C VAL A 548 -21.00 11.89 -21.09
N MET A 549 -19.74 11.71 -20.71
CA MET A 549 -19.29 11.91 -19.34
C MET A 549 -19.01 13.38 -19.09
N LYS A 550 -19.50 13.86 -17.95
CA LYS A 550 -19.20 15.19 -17.43
C LYS A 550 -17.97 15.12 -16.53
N ALA A 551 -17.19 16.20 -16.50
CA ALA A 551 -15.97 16.28 -15.72
C ALA A 551 -16.28 16.28 -14.21
N THR A 552 -15.89 15.19 -13.54
CA THR A 552 -16.10 15.00 -12.10
C THR A 552 -14.81 14.48 -11.47
N PRO A 553 -14.30 15.13 -10.41
CA PRO A 553 -13.12 14.67 -9.68
C PRO A 553 -13.44 13.44 -8.83
N LEU A 554 -12.42 12.70 -8.43
CA LEU A 554 -12.60 11.50 -7.62
C LEU A 554 -13.15 11.84 -6.23
N GLY A 555 -14.27 11.21 -5.87
CA GLY A 555 -14.91 11.42 -4.57
C GLY A 555 -15.56 12.80 -4.37
N GLY A 556 -15.63 13.63 -5.42
CA GLY A 556 -16.26 14.94 -5.40
C GLY A 556 -17.49 15.03 -6.30
N GLY A 557 -18.23 16.15 -6.19
CA GLY A 557 -19.33 16.46 -7.09
C GLY A 557 -18.84 16.95 -8.46
N GLN A 558 -19.74 16.94 -9.45
CA GLN A 558 -19.46 17.46 -10.79
C GLN A 558 -18.92 18.89 -10.71
N LEU A 559 -17.82 19.19 -11.43
CA LEU A 559 -17.27 20.54 -11.51
C LEU A 559 -17.73 21.21 -12.79
N GLU A 560 -18.30 22.41 -12.67
CA GLU A 560 -18.65 23.26 -13.80
C GLU A 560 -17.39 24.01 -14.28
N THR A 561 -17.06 23.86 -15.56
CA THR A 561 -15.96 24.61 -16.19
C THR A 561 -16.55 25.70 -17.08
N PRO A 562 -16.21 26.98 -16.88
CA PRO A 562 -16.73 28.05 -17.72
C PRO A 562 -16.37 27.85 -19.21
N ASN A 563 -17.24 28.31 -20.11
CA ASN A 563 -17.02 28.19 -21.55
C ASN A 563 -15.68 28.79 -21.98
N GLY A 564 -14.87 28.01 -22.72
CA GLY A 564 -13.55 28.42 -23.21
C GLY A 564 -12.43 28.34 -22.17
N VAL A 565 -12.71 27.91 -20.95
CA VAL A 565 -11.71 27.61 -19.92
C VAL A 565 -11.29 26.14 -20.04
N ASP A 566 -10.00 25.87 -19.83
CA ASP A 566 -9.45 24.52 -19.87
C ASP A 566 -9.91 23.72 -18.64
N PRO A 567 -10.68 22.61 -18.80
CA PRO A 567 -11.15 21.80 -17.67
C PRO A 567 -10.04 21.29 -16.77
N ARG A 568 -8.81 21.12 -17.30
CA ARG A 568 -7.64 20.73 -16.51
C ARG A 568 -7.25 21.79 -15.47
N SER A 569 -7.58 23.05 -15.71
CA SER A 569 -7.35 24.13 -14.74
C SER A 569 -8.32 24.02 -13.57
N THR A 570 -9.60 23.73 -13.85
CA THR A 570 -10.62 23.44 -12.83
C THR A 570 -10.24 22.22 -12.00
N LEU A 571 -9.71 21.18 -12.63
CA LEU A 571 -9.17 20.01 -11.93
C LEU A 571 -8.00 20.39 -11.02
N ALA A 572 -7.07 21.23 -11.49
CA ALA A 572 -5.96 21.72 -10.67
C ALA A 572 -6.44 22.57 -9.49
N ASP A 573 -7.49 23.38 -9.66
CA ASP A 573 -8.07 24.21 -8.60
C ASP A 573 -8.75 23.36 -7.52
N TRP A 574 -9.32 22.21 -7.87
CA TRP A 574 -9.85 21.25 -6.90
C TRP A 574 -8.74 20.42 -6.22
N MET A 575 -7.79 19.93 -7.02
CA MET A 575 -6.78 18.95 -6.58
C MET A 575 -5.75 19.57 -5.62
N LEU A 576 -5.37 20.82 -5.85
CA LEU A 576 -4.22 21.46 -5.21
C LEU A 576 -4.60 22.29 -3.98
N THR A 577 -5.74 21.99 -3.37
CA THR A 577 -6.21 22.62 -2.14
C THR A 577 -5.63 21.91 -0.91
N PRO A 578 -5.36 22.63 0.19
CA PRO A 578 -4.95 22.02 1.47
C PRO A 578 -5.94 20.96 1.99
N GLU A 579 -7.23 21.14 1.73
CA GLU A 579 -8.31 20.29 2.21
C GLU A 579 -8.54 19.05 1.32
N ASN A 580 -7.80 18.91 0.21
CA ASN A 580 -7.95 17.77 -0.67
C ASN A 580 -7.51 16.48 0.06
N PRO A 581 -8.38 15.45 0.16
CA PRO A 581 -8.11 14.28 0.99
C PRO A 581 -7.06 13.32 0.40
N TYR A 582 -6.58 13.57 -0.82
CA TYR A 582 -5.67 12.68 -1.55
C TYR A 582 -4.30 13.31 -1.81
N PHE A 583 -4.27 14.55 -2.28
CA PHE A 583 -3.07 15.16 -2.87
C PHE A 583 -1.87 15.22 -1.91
N ALA A 584 -2.05 15.80 -0.72
CA ALA A 584 -0.99 15.92 0.27
C ALA A 584 -0.55 14.53 0.80
N LYS A 585 -1.51 13.63 1.06
CA LYS A 585 -1.22 12.26 1.56
C LYS A 585 -0.42 11.44 0.56
N ALA A 586 -0.78 11.49 -0.73
CA ALA A 586 -0.09 10.76 -1.78
C ALA A 586 1.39 11.15 -1.86
N MET A 587 1.69 12.46 -1.76
CA MET A 587 3.08 12.92 -1.77
C MET A 587 3.81 12.66 -0.45
N ALA A 588 3.17 12.93 0.70
CA ALA A 588 3.72 12.63 2.02
C ALA A 588 4.15 11.16 2.13
N ASN A 589 3.27 10.25 1.74
CA ASN A 589 3.54 8.82 1.74
C ASN A 589 4.65 8.40 0.76
N ARG A 590 4.72 9.05 -0.42
CA ARG A 590 5.78 8.76 -1.40
C ARG A 590 7.15 9.20 -0.89
N VAL A 591 7.26 10.40 -0.31
CA VAL A 591 8.50 10.89 0.29
C VAL A 591 8.90 10.00 1.46
N TRP A 592 7.95 9.65 2.35
CA TRP A 592 8.18 8.69 3.44
C TRP A 592 8.76 7.37 2.92
N GLY A 593 8.16 6.81 1.87
CA GLY A 593 8.62 5.58 1.23
C GLY A 593 10.07 5.66 0.69
N GLN A 594 10.57 6.84 0.31
CA GLN A 594 11.98 6.99 -0.10
C GLN A 594 12.95 6.88 1.08
N PHE A 595 12.58 7.39 2.26
CA PHE A 595 13.43 7.34 3.47
C PHE A 595 13.37 5.99 4.18
N PHE A 596 12.19 5.36 4.24
CA PHE A 596 11.99 4.10 4.97
C PHE A 596 11.98 2.85 4.09
N GLY A 597 12.02 3.00 2.75
CA GLY A 597 11.90 1.89 1.80
C GLY A 597 10.50 1.29 1.67
N ARG A 598 9.58 1.67 2.58
CA ARG A 598 8.16 1.29 2.61
C ARG A 598 7.32 2.52 2.95
N GLY A 599 6.20 2.71 2.24
CA GLY A 599 5.23 3.76 2.56
C GLY A 599 4.37 3.37 3.75
N ILE A 600 3.76 4.36 4.42
CA ILE A 600 2.71 4.15 5.43
C ILE A 600 1.52 3.43 4.76
N VAL A 601 1.18 3.82 3.53
CA VAL A 601 0.43 2.97 2.58
C VAL A 601 1.46 2.33 1.66
N HIS A 602 1.42 1.02 1.50
CA HIS A 602 2.34 0.29 0.61
C HIS A 602 1.58 -0.66 -0.32
N PRO A 603 1.80 -0.62 -1.64
CA PRO A 603 2.66 0.30 -2.40
C PRO A 603 2.34 1.80 -2.20
N VAL A 604 3.32 2.68 -2.48
CA VAL A 604 3.24 4.11 -2.11
C VAL A 604 2.11 4.90 -2.78
N ASP A 605 1.51 4.33 -3.81
CA ASP A 605 0.50 4.91 -4.69
C ASP A 605 -0.75 4.02 -4.79
N ASP A 606 -0.98 3.17 -3.79
CA ASP A 606 -2.11 2.24 -3.72
C ASP A 606 -3.06 2.56 -2.56
N PHE A 607 -3.54 3.80 -2.51
CA PHE A 607 -4.51 4.28 -1.54
C PHE A 607 -5.87 3.69 -1.84
N ARG A 608 -6.25 2.77 -0.97
CA ARG A 608 -7.38 1.89 -1.14
C ARG A 608 -7.96 1.62 0.23
N ALA A 609 -9.27 1.59 0.33
CA ALA A 609 -9.91 1.22 1.58
C ALA A 609 -9.42 -0.18 2.00
N SER A 610 -9.31 -1.12 1.05
CA SER A 610 -8.80 -2.48 1.30
C SER A 610 -7.29 -2.56 1.60
N ASN A 611 -6.56 -1.46 1.48
CA ASN A 611 -5.13 -1.34 1.79
C ASN A 611 -4.91 -0.11 2.69
N PRO A 612 -5.36 -0.15 3.95
CA PRO A 612 -5.30 1.01 4.80
C PRO A 612 -3.85 1.38 5.15
N PRO A 613 -3.61 2.65 5.52
CA PRO A 613 -2.32 3.05 6.06
C PRO A 613 -1.98 2.25 7.33
N SER A 614 -0.71 1.86 7.51
CA SER A 614 -0.24 1.21 8.74
C SER A 614 -0.36 2.11 9.97
N ASN A 615 -0.35 3.43 9.76
CA ASN A 615 -0.66 4.45 10.76
C ASN A 615 -1.44 5.62 10.11
N PRO A 616 -2.79 5.58 10.10
CA PRO A 616 -3.60 6.62 9.46
C PRO A 616 -3.42 8.00 10.08
N GLU A 617 -3.32 8.09 11.41
CA GLU A 617 -3.16 9.37 12.11
C GLU A 617 -1.81 10.05 11.79
N MET A 618 -0.75 9.26 11.64
CA MET A 618 0.57 9.77 11.24
C MET A 618 0.56 10.29 9.80
N LEU A 619 -0.09 9.57 8.89
CA LEU A 619 -0.21 9.99 7.49
C LEU A 619 -1.06 11.25 7.34
N GLU A 620 -2.14 11.37 8.11
CA GLU A 620 -2.95 12.59 8.18
C GLU A 620 -2.11 13.78 8.65
N ALA A 621 -1.42 13.62 9.79
CA ALA A 621 -0.61 14.69 10.36
C ALA A 621 0.53 15.14 9.44
N LEU A 622 1.17 14.22 8.71
CA LEU A 622 2.17 14.54 7.69
C LEU A 622 1.57 15.32 6.51
N ALA A 623 0.36 14.96 6.08
CA ALA A 623 -0.32 15.62 4.99
C ALA A 623 -0.77 17.04 5.38
N ASP A 624 -1.33 17.20 6.59
CA ASP A 624 -1.74 18.49 7.14
C ASP A 624 -0.55 19.43 7.29
N ASP A 625 0.55 18.95 7.86
CA ASP A 625 1.80 19.71 8.01
C ASP A 625 2.38 20.11 6.64
N PHE A 626 2.38 19.20 5.66
CA PHE A 626 2.84 19.50 4.31
C PHE A 626 1.98 20.56 3.61
N ALA A 627 0.65 20.48 3.75
CA ALA A 627 -0.28 21.46 3.20
C ALA A 627 -0.14 22.83 3.89
N ALA A 628 -0.04 22.86 5.23
CA ALA A 628 0.15 24.08 6.01
C ALA A 628 1.45 24.82 5.65
N HIS A 629 2.49 24.09 5.24
CA HIS A 629 3.77 24.63 4.79
C HIS A 629 3.84 24.80 3.26
N LYS A 630 2.70 25.05 2.62
CA LYS A 630 2.60 25.39 1.19
C LYS A 630 3.24 24.34 0.27
N PHE A 631 3.11 23.08 0.64
CA PHE A 631 3.62 21.94 -0.11
C PHE A 631 5.14 22.00 -0.39
N ASP A 632 5.92 22.49 0.58
CA ASP A 632 7.39 22.51 0.55
C ASP A 632 7.97 21.11 0.80
N LEU A 633 8.59 20.52 -0.23
CA LEU A 633 9.18 19.18 -0.16
C LEU A 633 10.36 19.12 0.81
N LYS A 634 11.23 20.13 0.85
CA LYS A 634 12.35 20.16 1.82
C LYS A 634 11.83 20.27 3.24
N HIS A 635 10.72 20.98 3.48
CA HIS A 635 10.05 20.98 4.78
C HIS A 635 9.63 19.58 5.21
N LEU A 636 8.88 18.87 4.38
CA LEU A 636 8.44 17.51 4.66
C LEU A 636 9.62 16.56 4.95
N MET A 637 10.67 16.61 4.12
CA MET A 637 11.88 15.79 4.33
C MET A 637 12.57 16.11 5.65
N ARG A 638 12.69 17.39 6.00
CA ARG A 638 13.26 17.84 7.27
C ARG A 638 12.50 17.26 8.46
N ARG A 639 11.16 17.32 8.45
CA ARG A 639 10.32 16.77 9.53
C ARG A 639 10.50 15.26 9.70
N ILE A 640 10.57 14.54 8.58
CA ILE A 640 10.86 13.10 8.58
C ILE A 640 12.24 12.82 9.19
N MET A 641 13.29 13.50 8.71
CA MET A 641 14.66 13.26 9.19
C MET A 641 14.89 13.65 10.65
N GLN A 642 14.14 14.64 11.15
CA GLN A 642 14.17 15.08 12.56
C GLN A 642 13.42 14.13 13.50
N SER A 643 12.52 13.29 12.99
CA SER A 643 11.80 12.31 13.82
C SER A 643 12.76 11.33 14.48
N ARG A 644 12.35 10.78 15.62
CA ARG A 644 13.07 9.67 16.24
C ARG A 644 12.96 8.41 15.39
N LEU A 645 11.83 8.19 14.72
CA LEU A 645 11.62 7.05 13.81
C LEU A 645 12.72 6.96 12.75
N TYR A 646 13.06 8.07 12.10
CA TYR A 646 14.16 8.10 11.12
C TYR A 646 15.53 7.87 11.76
N GLN A 647 15.66 8.11 13.07
CA GLN A 647 16.90 7.98 13.82
C GLN A 647 16.98 6.69 14.64
N LEU A 648 16.06 5.74 14.47
CA LEU A 648 16.15 4.43 15.11
C LEU A 648 17.27 3.59 14.49
N SER A 649 17.81 2.67 15.26
CA SER A 649 18.71 1.61 14.78
C SER A 649 17.93 0.58 13.96
N SER A 650 18.61 -0.11 13.06
CA SER A 650 18.05 -1.28 12.37
C SER A 650 18.11 -2.57 13.20
N VAL A 651 18.82 -2.56 14.33
CA VAL A 651 18.89 -3.68 15.27
C VAL A 651 17.55 -3.77 16.01
N PRO A 652 16.82 -4.90 15.91
CA PRO A 652 15.56 -5.08 16.61
C PRO A 652 15.78 -5.35 18.11
N ASN A 653 14.76 -5.02 18.91
CA ASN A 653 14.57 -5.52 20.27
C ASN A 653 13.58 -6.70 20.25
N GLU A 654 13.34 -7.31 21.43
CA GLU A 654 12.44 -8.47 21.57
C GLU A 654 11.01 -8.21 21.11
N THR A 655 10.52 -6.98 21.24
CA THR A 655 9.13 -6.61 20.95
C THR A 655 8.88 -6.28 19.48
N ASN A 656 9.92 -5.90 18.73
CA ASN A 656 9.78 -5.40 17.37
C ASN A 656 10.50 -6.24 16.30
N VAL A 657 11.09 -7.38 16.65
CA VAL A 657 11.79 -8.25 15.70
C VAL A 657 10.91 -8.70 14.53
N GLN A 658 9.60 -8.86 14.77
CA GLN A 658 8.59 -9.22 13.77
C GLN A 658 7.91 -8.01 13.12
N ASP A 659 8.20 -6.78 13.57
CA ASP A 659 7.60 -5.59 12.96
C ASP A 659 8.24 -5.30 11.61
N ILE A 660 7.39 -5.29 10.58
CA ILE A 660 7.75 -5.04 9.18
C ILE A 660 6.98 -3.86 8.55
N GLN A 661 6.10 -3.19 9.31
CA GLN A 661 5.20 -2.17 8.76
C GLN A 661 4.96 -0.93 9.62
N ASN A 662 5.27 -0.98 10.93
CA ASN A 662 4.95 0.10 11.85
C ASN A 662 6.12 1.05 12.12
N PHE A 663 7.30 0.78 11.56
CA PHE A 663 8.50 1.61 11.67
C PHE A 663 9.01 1.76 13.12
N SER A 664 8.83 0.72 13.94
CA SER A 664 9.40 0.67 15.30
C SER A 664 10.92 0.45 15.33
N ARG A 665 11.54 0.34 14.16
CA ARG A 665 12.99 0.33 13.91
C ARG A 665 13.25 0.81 12.49
N PHE A 666 14.51 1.11 12.17
CA PHE A 666 14.87 1.41 10.80
C PHE A 666 14.99 0.13 9.96
N TYR A 667 14.29 0.05 8.82
CA TYR A 667 14.39 -1.10 7.94
C TYR A 667 15.57 -0.93 6.98
N ARG A 668 16.44 -1.93 6.94
CA ARG A 668 17.57 -1.96 6.01
C ARG A 668 17.05 -1.96 4.58
N ARG A 669 17.61 -1.09 3.75
CA ARG A 669 17.19 -0.96 2.35
C ARG A 669 18.37 -0.90 1.40
N ARG A 670 18.18 -1.51 0.25
CA ARG A 670 19.19 -1.59 -0.80
C ARG A 670 19.45 -0.20 -1.40
N LEU A 671 20.71 0.06 -1.73
CA LEU A 671 21.08 1.23 -2.52
C LEU A 671 20.54 1.10 -3.95
N ARG A 672 20.00 2.19 -4.50
CA ARG A 672 19.59 2.27 -5.91
C ARG A 672 20.81 2.11 -6.82
N ALA A 673 20.60 1.60 -8.03
CA ALA A 673 21.64 1.35 -9.02
C ALA A 673 22.55 2.57 -9.24
N GLU A 674 21.95 3.73 -9.52
CA GLU A 674 22.66 4.97 -9.81
C GLU A 674 23.49 5.44 -8.62
N ASN A 675 22.89 5.42 -7.42
CA ASN A 675 23.55 5.75 -6.16
C ASN A 675 24.73 4.81 -5.86
N LEU A 676 24.55 3.51 -6.08
CA LEU A 676 25.60 2.52 -5.82
C LEU A 676 26.80 2.72 -6.76
N GLU A 677 26.55 2.95 -8.05
CA GLU A 677 27.62 3.26 -9.02
C GLU A 677 28.34 4.58 -8.67
N ASP A 678 27.60 5.61 -8.24
CA ASP A 678 28.20 6.87 -7.77
C ASP A 678 29.06 6.67 -6.51
N ILE A 679 28.59 5.86 -5.56
CA ILE A 679 29.33 5.52 -4.34
C ILE A 679 30.58 4.71 -4.69
N VAL A 680 30.49 3.74 -5.61
CA VAL A 680 31.65 2.96 -6.08
C VAL A 680 32.70 3.88 -6.74
N ASN A 681 32.28 4.82 -7.57
CA ASN A 681 33.21 5.80 -8.16
C ASN A 681 33.84 6.69 -7.08
N GLN A 682 33.06 7.11 -6.08
CA GLN A 682 33.54 7.93 -4.96
C GLN A 682 34.59 7.20 -4.12
N ILE A 683 34.34 5.95 -3.73
CA ILE A 683 35.25 5.18 -2.85
C ILE A 683 36.51 4.73 -3.59
N THR A 684 36.40 4.40 -4.88
CA THR A 684 37.56 4.01 -5.70
C THR A 684 38.35 5.23 -6.17
N GLY A 685 37.73 6.41 -6.23
CA GLY A 685 38.32 7.61 -6.84
C GLY A 685 38.41 7.54 -8.36
N VAL A 686 37.77 6.56 -9.00
CA VAL A 686 37.83 6.30 -10.44
C VAL A 686 36.45 6.51 -11.05
N THR A 687 36.38 7.34 -12.09
CA THR A 687 35.11 7.70 -12.71
C THR A 687 34.75 6.75 -13.85
N SER A 688 33.56 6.15 -13.80
CA SER A 688 32.99 5.38 -14.91
C SER A 688 32.51 6.28 -16.06
N GLU A 689 32.87 5.90 -17.29
CA GLU A 689 32.44 6.56 -18.53
C GLU A 689 31.13 5.98 -19.09
N TYR A 690 30.26 6.86 -19.60
CA TYR A 690 29.01 6.50 -20.26
C TYR A 690 28.80 7.39 -21.49
N SER A 691 28.43 6.81 -22.63
CA SER A 691 28.30 7.53 -23.91
C SER A 691 27.27 8.67 -23.92
N ASN A 692 26.28 8.63 -23.01
CA ASN A 692 25.17 9.59 -22.92
C ASN A 692 25.30 10.56 -21.73
N LEU A 693 26.45 10.59 -21.04
CA LEU A 693 26.73 11.47 -19.91
C LEU A 693 28.05 12.20 -20.09
N ARG A 694 28.16 13.35 -19.42
CA ARG A 694 29.43 14.05 -19.25
C ARG A 694 30.35 13.22 -18.34
N LEU A 695 31.66 13.29 -18.56
CA LEU A 695 32.63 12.47 -17.83
C LEU A 695 32.51 12.65 -16.30
N ASP A 696 32.39 13.89 -15.83
CA ASP A 696 32.27 14.23 -14.42
C ASP A 696 30.82 14.21 -13.89
N ALA A 697 29.86 13.74 -14.68
CA ALA A 697 28.48 13.61 -14.23
C ALA A 697 28.31 12.40 -13.28
N ARG A 698 27.52 12.63 -12.24
CA ARG A 698 26.99 11.57 -11.38
C ARG A 698 25.94 10.77 -12.12
N LYS A 699 25.74 9.52 -11.71
CA LYS A 699 24.86 8.57 -12.38
C LYS A 699 23.41 8.85 -11.99
N VAL A 700 23.17 9.54 -10.87
CA VAL A 700 21.87 10.18 -10.62
C VAL A 700 21.51 11.23 -11.69
N GLU A 701 22.47 11.77 -12.45
CA GLU A 701 22.21 12.70 -13.56
C GLU A 701 21.74 12.01 -14.85
N LEU A 702 21.56 10.69 -14.84
CA LEU A 702 20.99 9.95 -15.98
C LEU A 702 19.60 10.48 -16.33
N TRP A 703 19.47 10.95 -17.58
CA TRP A 703 18.24 11.48 -18.17
C TRP A 703 17.52 10.47 -19.09
N THR A 704 18.09 9.28 -19.28
CA THR A 704 17.54 8.18 -20.09
C THR A 704 17.82 6.83 -19.41
N THR A 705 16.96 5.83 -19.63
CA THR A 705 17.18 4.43 -19.23
C THR A 705 17.69 3.56 -20.39
N ILE A 706 17.82 4.11 -21.59
CA ILE A 706 18.42 3.42 -22.74
C ILE A 706 19.94 3.59 -22.69
N MET A 707 20.61 2.61 -22.09
CA MET A 707 22.07 2.48 -22.08
C MET A 707 22.45 1.00 -21.88
N SER A 708 23.71 0.67 -22.14
CA SER A 708 24.27 -0.65 -21.82
C SER A 708 25.06 -0.54 -20.52
N SER A 709 24.58 -1.15 -19.44
CA SER A 709 25.32 -1.20 -18.18
C SER A 709 24.89 -2.39 -17.32
N PRO A 710 25.68 -3.48 -17.30
CA PRO A 710 25.38 -4.65 -16.48
C PRO A 710 25.21 -4.32 -14.99
N MET A 711 25.97 -3.35 -14.48
CA MET A 711 25.87 -2.87 -13.10
C MET A 711 24.52 -2.19 -12.85
N LEU A 712 24.14 -1.19 -13.65
CA LEU A 712 22.88 -0.48 -13.42
C LEU A 712 21.67 -1.40 -13.62
N GLU A 713 21.70 -2.26 -14.63
CA GLU A 713 20.65 -3.25 -14.92
C GLU A 713 20.48 -4.27 -13.77
N SER A 714 21.59 -4.85 -13.27
CA SER A 714 21.55 -5.84 -12.17
C SER A 714 21.00 -5.25 -10.87
N PHE A 715 21.19 -3.95 -10.65
CA PHE A 715 20.75 -3.23 -9.45
C PHE A 715 19.42 -2.46 -9.65
N GLY A 716 18.67 -2.76 -10.71
CA GLY A 716 17.29 -2.31 -10.87
C GLY A 716 17.12 -0.96 -11.57
N LEU A 717 17.95 -0.68 -12.58
CA LEU A 717 17.64 0.35 -13.58
C LEU A 717 16.28 0.03 -14.23
N PRO A 718 15.34 0.99 -14.33
CA PRO A 718 14.02 0.73 -14.89
C PRO A 718 14.05 0.24 -16.33
N ASN A 719 13.15 -0.69 -16.67
CA ASN A 719 12.99 -1.21 -18.03
C ASN A 719 12.58 -0.08 -18.98
N SER A 720 13.43 0.20 -19.97
CA SER A 720 13.18 1.27 -20.93
C SER A 720 11.93 1.05 -21.81
N SER A 721 11.43 -0.19 -21.93
CA SER A 721 10.24 -0.51 -22.73
C SER A 721 8.91 -0.29 -22.00
N GLU A 722 8.95 -0.19 -20.67
CA GLU A 722 7.78 0.03 -19.83
C GLU A 722 7.32 1.48 -19.83
N ASN A 723 6.03 1.70 -19.58
CA ASN A 723 5.49 3.03 -19.39
C ASN A 723 5.60 3.42 -17.90
N CYS A 724 6.15 4.59 -17.60
CA CYS A 724 6.16 5.09 -16.23
C CYS A 724 4.72 5.30 -15.68
N PRO A 725 4.50 5.26 -14.35
CA PRO A 725 5.50 5.06 -13.29
C PRO A 725 6.08 3.64 -13.31
N CYS A 726 7.40 3.53 -13.40
CA CYS A 726 8.09 2.23 -13.45
C CYS A 726 8.33 1.75 -12.03
N GLU A 727 7.85 0.56 -11.68
CA GLU A 727 8.20 -0.07 -10.40
C GLU A 727 9.63 -0.60 -10.47
N ARG A 728 10.43 -0.34 -9.44
CA ARG A 728 11.78 -0.89 -9.30
C ARG A 728 11.74 -2.12 -8.39
N ASP A 729 12.35 -3.22 -8.81
CA ASP A 729 12.53 -4.39 -7.95
C ASP A 729 13.67 -4.14 -6.95
N ASN A 730 13.30 -4.03 -5.68
CA ASN A 730 14.22 -3.79 -4.58
C ASN A 730 14.63 -5.08 -3.85
N ARG A 731 14.15 -6.25 -4.29
CA ARG A 731 14.52 -7.53 -3.69
C ARG A 731 16.00 -7.84 -3.97
N PRO A 732 16.72 -8.39 -2.97
CA PRO A 732 18.08 -8.84 -3.18
C PRO A 732 18.09 -10.03 -4.16
N SER A 733 19.11 -10.10 -5.01
CA SER A 733 19.32 -11.21 -5.93
C SER A 733 20.73 -11.76 -5.87
N MET A 734 20.90 -13.04 -6.18
CA MET A 734 22.23 -13.66 -6.26
C MET A 734 23.07 -13.05 -7.39
N VAL A 735 22.43 -12.59 -8.47
CA VAL A 735 23.10 -11.89 -9.59
C VAL A 735 23.80 -10.63 -9.10
N GLN A 736 23.19 -9.86 -8.19
CA GLN A 736 23.79 -8.65 -7.61
C GLN A 736 25.06 -8.95 -6.81
N ALA A 737 24.98 -9.96 -5.93
CA ALA A 737 26.13 -10.36 -5.12
C ALA A 737 27.28 -10.89 -6.00
N LEU A 738 26.97 -11.77 -6.96
CA LEU A 738 27.96 -12.29 -7.90
C LEU A 738 28.56 -11.20 -8.79
N HIS A 739 27.79 -10.16 -9.15
CA HIS A 739 28.31 -9.03 -9.90
C HIS A 739 29.36 -8.25 -9.12
N LEU A 740 29.11 -7.90 -7.86
CA LEU A 740 30.11 -7.18 -7.04
C LEU A 740 31.38 -8.00 -6.81
N MET A 741 31.26 -9.32 -6.64
CA MET A 741 32.43 -10.17 -6.41
C MET A 741 33.30 -10.36 -7.65
N ASN A 742 32.69 -10.47 -8.83
CA ASN A 742 33.36 -10.94 -10.06
C ASN A 742 33.42 -9.91 -11.19
N SER A 743 33.01 -8.66 -10.96
CA SER A 743 33.00 -7.64 -12.01
C SER A 743 34.43 -7.20 -12.35
N ASP A 744 34.88 -7.53 -13.58
CA ASP A 744 36.16 -7.06 -14.13
C ASP A 744 36.28 -5.53 -14.08
N LYS A 745 35.16 -4.83 -14.26
CA LYS A 745 35.10 -3.36 -14.19
C LYS A 745 35.44 -2.87 -12.78
N LEU A 746 34.82 -3.45 -11.75
CA LEU A 746 35.09 -3.06 -10.36
C LEU A 746 36.54 -3.39 -9.97
N GLN A 747 37.04 -4.57 -10.36
CA GLN A 747 38.44 -4.96 -10.12
C GLN A 747 39.41 -3.97 -10.78
N THR A 748 39.13 -3.57 -12.02
CA THR A 748 39.94 -2.57 -12.74
C THR A 748 39.91 -1.21 -12.05
N GLN A 749 38.75 -0.77 -11.52
CA GLN A 749 38.63 0.49 -10.79
C GLN A 749 39.41 0.46 -9.47
N LEU A 750 39.39 -0.67 -8.74
CA LEU A 750 40.14 -0.82 -7.50
C LEU A 750 41.66 -0.80 -7.76
N ALA A 751 42.10 -1.48 -8.83
CA ALA A 751 43.50 -1.57 -9.22
C ALA A 751 44.04 -0.35 -10.02
N ASP A 752 43.22 0.68 -10.22
CA ASP A 752 43.63 1.85 -11.00
C ASP A 752 44.79 2.60 -10.32
N LYS A 753 45.81 2.95 -11.10
CA LYS A 753 47.02 3.62 -10.60
C LYS A 753 46.77 5.04 -10.09
N GLN A 754 45.68 5.67 -10.50
CA GLN A 754 45.22 6.97 -10.04
C GLN A 754 44.09 6.85 -9.02
N GLY A 755 43.65 5.62 -8.70
CA GLY A 755 42.61 5.34 -7.73
C GLY A 755 43.04 5.55 -6.27
N ARG A 756 42.05 5.53 -5.38
CA ARG A 756 42.21 5.73 -3.94
C ARG A 756 43.08 4.64 -3.29
N ALA A 757 42.95 3.39 -3.73
CA ALA A 757 43.77 2.30 -3.21
C ALA A 757 45.26 2.51 -3.50
N ALA A 758 45.60 2.91 -4.73
CA ALA A 758 46.96 3.27 -5.12
C ALA A 758 47.49 4.48 -4.32
N ALA A 759 46.68 5.52 -4.18
CA ALA A 759 47.05 6.71 -3.40
C ALA A 759 47.32 6.39 -1.92
N LEU A 760 46.49 5.55 -1.29
CA LEU A 760 46.66 5.13 0.10
C LEU A 760 47.85 4.17 0.27
N GLY A 761 48.03 3.23 -0.64
CA GLY A 761 49.14 2.27 -0.60
C GLY A 761 50.52 2.90 -0.80
N GLN A 762 50.58 4.05 -1.50
CA GLN A 762 51.80 4.83 -1.72
C GLN A 762 52.01 5.95 -0.69
N ALA A 763 51.01 6.24 0.14
CA ALA A 763 51.11 7.27 1.16
C ALA A 763 52.07 6.86 2.29
N ASP A 764 52.84 7.83 2.78
CA ASP A 764 53.67 7.68 3.99
C ASP A 764 52.80 7.77 5.26
N ARG A 765 51.95 6.76 5.44
CA ARG A 765 51.04 6.59 6.58
C ARG A 765 51.27 5.23 7.22
N SER A 766 50.93 5.06 8.49
CA SER A 766 50.90 3.74 9.14
C SER A 766 49.78 2.86 8.57
N ALA A 767 49.90 1.53 8.70
CA ALA A 767 48.84 0.61 8.30
C ALA A 767 47.51 0.94 9.01
N GLY A 768 47.59 1.27 10.30
CA GLY A 768 46.43 1.71 11.09
C GLY A 768 45.72 2.94 10.52
N GLU A 769 46.46 3.98 10.15
CA GLU A 769 45.87 5.20 9.55
C GLU A 769 45.23 4.94 8.18
N ILE A 770 45.80 4.02 7.39
CA ILE A 770 45.22 3.60 6.11
C ILE A 770 43.89 2.87 6.35
N VAL A 771 43.87 1.90 7.28
CA VAL A 771 42.64 1.18 7.65
C VAL A 771 41.57 2.15 8.12
N ASP A 772 41.92 3.08 9.00
CA ASP A 772 40.98 4.09 9.50
C ASP A 772 40.40 4.94 8.35
N GLU A 773 41.23 5.36 7.39
CA GLU A 773 40.78 6.12 6.22
C GLU A 773 39.84 5.30 5.30
N VAL A 774 40.17 4.02 5.07
CA VAL A 774 39.34 3.10 4.27
C VAL A 774 37.96 2.92 4.91
N TYR A 775 37.90 2.63 6.21
CA TYR A 775 36.64 2.45 6.94
C TYR A 775 35.78 3.72 6.97
N LEU A 776 36.39 4.88 7.17
CA LEU A 776 35.67 6.16 7.11
C LEU A 776 35.12 6.43 5.71
N SER A 777 35.84 6.04 4.66
CA SER A 777 35.40 6.27 3.28
C SER A 777 34.30 5.30 2.81
N ILE A 778 34.31 4.04 3.27
CA ILE A 778 33.38 3.00 2.80
C ILE A 778 32.17 2.85 3.74
N TYR A 779 32.37 2.91 5.05
CA TYR A 779 31.31 2.73 6.06
C TYR A 779 30.96 3.99 6.84
N SER A 780 31.76 5.05 6.73
CA SER A 780 31.52 6.30 7.49
C SER A 780 31.57 6.10 9.01
N ARG A 781 32.37 5.12 9.47
CA ARG A 781 32.66 4.85 10.88
C ARG A 781 34.12 4.45 11.07
N TRP A 782 34.57 4.45 12.31
CA TRP A 782 35.82 3.81 12.69
C TRP A 782 35.71 2.29 12.64
N PRO A 783 36.81 1.57 12.33
CA PRO A 783 36.85 0.12 12.50
C PRO A 783 36.72 -0.22 13.99
N SER A 784 36.03 -1.32 14.30
CA SER A 784 36.09 -1.90 15.65
C SER A 784 37.50 -2.40 15.95
N ALA A 785 37.82 -2.64 17.22
CA ALA A 785 39.15 -3.12 17.62
C ALA A 785 39.55 -4.43 16.90
N GLY A 786 38.60 -5.37 16.74
CA GLY A 786 38.83 -6.64 16.04
C GLY A 786 39.01 -6.45 14.54
N GLU A 787 38.14 -5.67 13.89
CA GLU A 787 38.26 -5.32 12.46
C GLU A 787 39.59 -4.62 12.16
N ARG A 788 40.01 -3.69 13.03
CA ARG A 788 41.25 -2.95 12.87
C ARG A 788 42.46 -3.86 13.00
N ALA A 789 42.47 -4.77 13.98
CA ALA A 789 43.57 -5.72 14.16
C ALA A 789 43.75 -6.61 12.93
N ILE A 790 42.66 -7.20 12.42
CA ILE A 790 42.67 -8.06 11.24
C ILE A 790 43.14 -7.29 9.99
N ALA A 791 42.61 -6.09 9.77
CA ALA A 791 42.94 -5.29 8.60
C ALA A 791 44.39 -4.75 8.63
N VAL A 792 44.91 -4.38 9.81
CA VAL A 792 46.31 -3.97 9.97
C VAL A 792 47.25 -5.15 9.73
N GLU A 793 46.96 -6.30 10.34
CA GLU A 793 47.74 -7.53 10.14
C GLU A 793 47.79 -7.87 8.64
N ALA A 794 46.64 -7.87 7.96
CA ALA A 794 46.57 -8.16 6.53
C ALA A 794 47.44 -7.23 5.66
N ILE A 795 47.56 -5.94 6.01
CA ILE A 795 48.42 -4.98 5.29
C ILE A 795 49.91 -5.19 5.62
N GLU A 796 50.24 -5.53 6.87
CA GLU A 796 51.62 -5.69 7.33
C GLU A 796 52.24 -7.04 6.92
N THR A 797 51.43 -8.11 6.86
CA THR A 797 51.89 -9.47 6.51
C THR A 797 51.80 -9.77 5.01
N ALA A 798 51.27 -8.85 4.21
CA ALA A 798 51.15 -9.06 2.77
C ALA A 798 52.52 -9.24 2.11
N GLU A 799 52.75 -10.42 1.52
CA GLU A 799 53.92 -10.64 0.63
C GLU A 799 53.85 -9.78 -0.65
N ALA A 800 52.64 -9.31 -0.98
CA ALA A 800 52.35 -8.43 -2.10
C ALA A 800 52.76 -6.97 -1.84
N LYS A 801 52.71 -6.12 -2.88
CA LYS A 801 52.89 -4.68 -2.71
C LYS A 801 51.78 -4.13 -1.80
N ARG A 802 52.14 -3.23 -0.88
CA ARG A 802 51.21 -2.57 0.06
C ARG A 802 49.91 -2.08 -0.58
N GLN A 803 49.98 -1.55 -1.80
CA GLN A 803 48.82 -1.15 -2.61
C GLN A 803 47.81 -2.30 -2.80
N GLN A 804 48.26 -3.50 -3.15
CA GLN A 804 47.40 -4.66 -3.39
C GLN A 804 46.65 -5.08 -2.12
N ALA A 805 47.28 -4.99 -0.95
CA ALA A 805 46.60 -5.27 0.32
C ALA A 805 45.48 -4.26 0.63
N VAL A 806 45.63 -2.99 0.21
CA VAL A 806 44.57 -1.97 0.31
C VAL A 806 43.44 -2.26 -0.66
N GLU A 807 43.76 -2.67 -1.89
CA GLU A 807 42.77 -3.11 -2.90
C GLU A 807 41.92 -4.27 -2.36
N ASP A 808 42.56 -5.30 -1.80
CA ASP A 808 41.90 -6.48 -1.21
C ASP A 808 41.01 -6.09 -0.03
N LEU A 809 41.48 -5.20 0.85
CA LEU A 809 40.68 -4.69 1.97
C LEU A 809 39.44 -3.94 1.46
N MET A 810 39.61 -3.01 0.51
CA MET A 810 38.48 -2.27 -0.07
C MET A 810 37.49 -3.21 -0.75
N TRP A 811 37.97 -4.19 -1.51
CA TRP A 811 37.14 -5.20 -2.14
C TRP A 811 36.33 -6.00 -1.11
N ALA A 812 36.95 -6.44 -0.01
CA ALA A 812 36.27 -7.18 1.05
C ALA A 812 35.15 -6.36 1.70
N LEU A 813 35.37 -5.06 1.94
CA LEU A 813 34.36 -4.19 2.55
C LEU A 813 33.20 -3.89 1.59
N ILE A 814 33.47 -3.65 0.29
CA ILE A 814 32.45 -3.39 -0.73
C ILE A 814 31.51 -4.59 -0.93
N ASN A 815 32.01 -5.80 -0.73
CA ASN A 815 31.22 -7.04 -0.87
C ASN A 815 30.44 -7.40 0.41
N SER A 816 30.42 -6.55 1.43
CA SER A 816 29.69 -6.80 2.68
C SER A 816 28.23 -6.34 2.63
N ALA A 817 27.39 -6.89 3.50
CA ALA A 817 26.02 -6.41 3.69
C ALA A 817 25.97 -4.98 4.25
N GLU A 818 26.95 -4.55 5.03
CA GLU A 818 27.00 -3.18 5.59
C GLU A 818 27.18 -2.12 4.48
N PHE A 819 27.89 -2.48 3.40
CA PHE A 819 28.07 -1.58 2.26
C PHE A 819 26.80 -1.44 1.42
N VAL A 820 26.22 -2.57 1.00
CA VAL A 820 25.14 -2.60 -0.02
C VAL A 820 23.78 -2.12 0.52
N PHE A 821 23.61 -2.12 1.85
CA PHE A 821 22.39 -1.68 2.52
C PHE A 821 22.59 -0.36 3.28
N ASN A 822 21.67 0.59 3.06
CA ASN A 822 21.46 1.69 3.98
C ASN A 822 20.66 1.18 5.18
N HIS A 823 21.14 1.46 6.39
CA HIS A 823 20.72 0.79 7.62
C HIS A 823 20.53 1.76 8.77
#